data_AF-A0A813C4A3-F1
#
_entry.id   AF-A0A813C4A3-F1
#
_cell.length_a   1.000
_cell.length_b   1.000
_cell.length_c   1.000
_cell.angle_alpha   90.00
_cell.angle_beta   90.00
_cell.angle_gamma   90.00
#
_symmetry.space_group_name_H-M   'P 1'
#
loop_
_entity.id
_entity.type
_entity.pdbx_description
1 polymer ?
#
loop_
_entity_poly.entity_id
_entity_poly.type
_entity_poly.pdbx_seq_one_letter_code
_entity_poly.pdbx_strand_id
1 'polypeptide(L)'
;AVREARQWPQPEQRSRHCSKSRAQWCLFELAAFLKSKTSQQQHLIVRPIFMGPLSIAVFLTFAAVAMAIATVPIRDEDKHFAQLLSAIVFCGFVVAVPTASTIRSYFRDLDTMKLQLSSISVDSTRSSCCDRHHVRASGERMFCDRKIVKECVQIWFGSELSFEDTVRAEVLDILNRNLTQKVFSTPWALGVTSPIMLAFMDVSASFTQPDNTWKLWGHPSVSFLLDGLVIWLLFVPANKDLLILLLRTWPEGTVTPAWLVIPRPSQTRSEDSILDLQVPCERQDSGPSQSSGHGTAASPGHSGDSRASDTDLHMEAMIPTLVESVAKMEVVNPEVLRVTPVFRALEHFAAALRAGSAVDFYHKSHRSQRISTFWSHSWHGGHWKKIFAIITLYNGTAAVLLSLLTGGCTMWCLFELAAFLKSKTSQQQHLIVRPIFMGPLSIAIFLTFAALAIPVATVPLKYERAIVQFLSPIVFCAFVVAVPAASTVRSYFRDLDTMKLQLLSISVDSTRSSCCDLHHVGPSGERMMCDRKIVKECVKIWFGSEVTFEDTVRTNVLDILNRDLTQKVFSTPWALGVTSPIMLAFMDVSASWAQHYWVPWEHPAIALLLEGLVIWFIFVPANKDLLILLLRLGRRRPRSTCLELLKNLAVLAAAAVPCLVLVVAYGLTRFADLALFDALNAMNRALAFVFCTLLISLCNFLIGLGLKAFLRRPGW
;
A
#
# COMPACT_ATOMS: atom_id res chain seq x y z
N ALA A 1 -27.37 37.82 30.33
CA ALA A 1 -26.06 38.52 30.29
C ALA A 1 -25.09 37.67 31.11
N VAL A 2 -24.00 37.09 30.63
CA VAL A 2 -23.20 37.23 29.41
C VAL A 2 -22.82 35.82 28.94
N ARG A 3 -23.05 35.53 27.64
CA ARG A 3 -22.49 34.37 26.94
C ARG A 3 -21.03 34.69 26.63
N GLU A 4 -20.08 34.11 27.36
CA GLU A 4 -18.70 33.98 26.87
C GLU A 4 -18.56 32.62 26.18
N ALA A 5 -18.79 32.65 24.86
CA ALA A 5 -18.31 31.60 23.98
C ALA A 5 -16.77 31.67 23.96
N ARG A 6 -16.09 30.82 24.74
CA ARG A 6 -14.69 30.51 24.51
C ARG A 6 -14.58 29.90 23.12
N GLN A 7 -14.16 30.69 22.14
CA GLN A 7 -13.71 30.19 20.84
C GLN A 7 -12.49 29.29 21.10
N TRP A 8 -12.73 27.97 21.06
CA TRP A 8 -11.63 27.02 20.99
C TRP A 8 -10.96 27.15 19.62
N PRO A 9 -9.62 27.20 19.54
CA PRO A 9 -8.95 27.28 18.26
C PRO A 9 -9.29 26.04 17.42
N GLN A 10 -9.58 26.26 16.14
CA GLN A 10 -9.93 25.23 15.16
C GLN A 10 -8.93 24.06 15.24
N PRO A 11 -9.38 22.79 15.16
CA PRO A 11 -8.53 21.60 15.30
C PRO A 11 -7.36 21.57 14.29
N GLU A 12 -7.47 22.27 13.17
CA GLU A 12 -6.42 22.42 12.18
C GLU A 12 -5.20 23.22 12.69
N GLN A 13 -5.39 24.28 13.48
CA GLN A 13 -4.28 25.05 14.08
C GLN A 13 -3.53 24.24 15.16
N ARG A 14 -4.24 23.41 15.95
CA ARG A 14 -3.60 22.49 16.92
C ARG A 14 -2.69 21.47 16.25
N SER A 15 -3.06 20.99 15.06
CA SER A 15 -2.26 20.02 14.31
C SER A 15 -0.93 20.61 13.80
N ARG A 16 -0.91 21.89 13.44
CA ARG A 16 0.27 22.59 12.92
C ARG A 16 1.24 23.02 14.02
N HIS A 17 0.78 23.32 15.23
CA HIS A 17 1.67 23.65 16.36
C HIS A 17 2.33 22.42 16.99
N CYS A 18 1.64 21.27 17.03
CA CYS A 18 2.22 20.03 17.55
C CYS A 18 3.30 19.43 16.61
N SER A 19 3.36 19.82 15.33
CA SER A 19 4.33 19.28 14.38
C SER A 19 5.73 19.88 14.53
N LYS A 20 5.86 21.16 14.90
CA LYS A 20 7.17 21.85 15.01
C LYS A 20 8.01 21.33 16.19
N SER A 21 7.40 21.11 17.35
CA SER A 21 8.09 20.58 18.53
C SER A 21 8.53 19.13 18.36
N ARG A 22 7.75 18.30 17.66
CA ARG A 22 8.12 16.90 17.36
C ARG A 22 9.26 16.78 16.34
N ALA A 23 9.34 17.71 15.38
CA ALA A 23 10.44 17.74 14.42
C ALA A 23 11.80 17.97 15.09
N GLN A 24 11.86 18.85 16.10
CA GLN A 24 13.08 19.10 16.88
C GLN A 24 13.58 17.87 17.61
N TRP A 25 12.68 17.10 18.23
CA TRP A 25 13.08 15.91 18.95
C TRP A 25 13.68 14.85 18.01
N CYS A 26 13.04 14.60 16.86
CA CYS A 26 13.60 13.69 15.85
C CYS A 26 14.96 14.17 15.31
N LEU A 27 15.18 15.49 15.19
CA LEU A 27 16.47 16.04 14.77
C LEU A 27 17.53 15.92 15.83
N PHE A 28 17.18 16.17 17.09
CA PHE A 28 18.05 15.94 18.22
C PHE A 28 18.48 14.47 18.31
N GLU A 29 17.54 13.53 18.20
CA GLU A 29 17.82 12.09 18.17
C GLU A 29 18.75 11.71 17.02
N LEU A 30 18.51 12.26 15.82
CA LEU A 30 19.33 12.00 14.65
C LEU A 30 20.75 12.59 14.80
N ALA A 31 20.87 13.82 15.29
CA ALA A 31 22.16 14.48 15.53
C ALA A 31 22.96 13.75 16.63
N ALA A 32 22.30 13.35 17.72
CA ALA A 32 22.92 12.58 18.78
C ALA A 32 23.38 11.21 18.28
N PHE A 33 22.57 10.53 17.47
CA PHE A 33 22.95 9.26 16.85
C PHE A 33 24.21 9.42 15.99
N LEU A 34 24.27 10.45 15.15
CA LEU A 34 25.44 10.70 14.29
C LEU A 34 26.69 11.04 15.12
N LYS A 35 26.56 11.93 16.11
CA LYS A 35 27.67 12.31 16.99
C LYS A 35 28.25 11.11 17.74
N SER A 36 27.40 10.20 18.21
CA SER A 36 27.82 8.99 18.93
C SER A 36 28.64 7.99 18.09
N LYS A 37 28.70 8.16 16.76
CA LYS A 37 29.33 7.22 15.83
C LYS A 37 30.49 7.82 15.02
N THR A 38 31.09 8.90 15.49
CA THR A 38 32.15 9.69 14.82
C THR A 38 33.39 8.90 14.38
N SER A 39 33.59 7.64 14.79
CA SER A 39 34.72 6.79 14.39
C SER A 39 34.43 5.72 13.32
N GLN A 40 33.17 5.47 12.94
CA GLN A 40 32.83 4.51 11.88
C GLN A 40 31.78 5.10 10.94
N GLN A 41 32.09 5.23 9.65
CA GLN A 41 31.14 5.62 8.60
C GLN A 41 29.98 4.61 8.53
N GLN A 42 28.93 4.84 9.31
CA GLN A 42 27.71 4.04 9.21
C GLN A 42 26.85 4.56 8.07
N HIS A 43 26.43 3.63 7.21
CA HIS A 43 25.62 3.91 6.04
C HIS A 43 24.14 4.05 6.45
N LEU A 44 23.78 5.16 7.11
CA LEU A 44 22.38 5.49 7.39
C LEU A 44 21.64 5.75 6.07
N ILE A 45 20.62 4.95 5.77
CA ILE A 45 19.74 5.13 4.62
C ILE A 45 18.40 5.66 5.12
N VAL A 46 18.04 6.86 4.65
CA VAL A 46 16.71 7.46 4.87
C VAL A 46 15.92 7.29 3.57
N ARG A 47 14.75 6.64 3.64
CA ARG A 47 13.88 6.41 2.48
C ARG A 47 12.52 7.09 2.67
N PRO A 48 11.99 7.77 1.65
CA PRO A 48 10.69 8.39 1.76
C PRO A 48 9.55 7.39 1.49
N ILE A 49 8.44 7.59 2.19
CA ILE A 49 7.30 6.65 2.22
C ILE A 49 6.55 6.59 0.88
N PHE A 50 6.54 7.65 0.08
CA PHE A 50 5.79 7.68 -1.19
C PHE A 50 6.43 6.81 -2.29
N MET A 51 7.66 6.32 -2.09
CA MET A 51 8.37 5.53 -3.11
C MET A 51 7.69 4.22 -3.47
N GLY A 52 7.00 3.57 -2.52
CA GLY A 52 6.26 2.34 -2.81
C GLY A 52 5.18 2.53 -3.89
N PRO A 53 4.17 3.38 -3.62
CA PRO A 53 3.15 3.72 -4.61
C PRO A 53 3.71 4.26 -5.93
N LEU A 54 4.75 5.11 -5.86
CA LEU A 54 5.40 5.66 -7.05
C LEU A 54 6.02 4.57 -7.92
N SER A 55 6.72 3.59 -7.31
CA SER A 55 7.36 2.48 -8.03
C SER A 55 6.34 1.65 -8.79
N ILE A 56 5.19 1.37 -8.16
CA ILE A 56 4.11 0.59 -8.77
C ILE A 56 3.49 1.37 -9.93
N ALA A 57 3.19 2.65 -9.74
CA ALA A 57 2.61 3.49 -10.79
C ALA A 57 3.53 3.57 -12.02
N VAL A 58 4.83 3.84 -11.81
CA VAL A 58 5.82 3.91 -12.89
C VAL A 58 5.96 2.56 -13.60
N PHE A 59 6.05 1.46 -12.86
CA PHE A 59 6.13 0.11 -13.44
C PHE A 59 4.91 -0.22 -14.30
N LEU A 60 3.70 0.04 -13.81
CA LEU A 60 2.47 -0.22 -14.56
C LEU A 60 2.37 0.64 -15.82
N THR A 61 2.89 1.87 -15.77
CA THR A 61 2.95 2.75 -16.96
C THR A 61 3.83 2.16 -18.03
N PHE A 62 5.05 1.78 -17.67
CA PHE A 62 5.98 1.18 -18.61
C PHE A 62 5.47 -0.17 -19.12
N ALA A 63 4.76 -0.94 -18.29
CA ALA A 63 4.10 -2.16 -18.73
C ALA A 63 3.00 -1.87 -19.75
N ALA A 64 2.16 -0.85 -19.54
CA ALA A 64 1.13 -0.48 -20.50
C ALA A 64 1.72 0.01 -21.83
N VAL A 65 2.79 0.81 -21.79
CA VAL A 65 3.52 1.28 -22.98
C VAL A 65 4.18 0.10 -23.70
N ALA A 66 4.85 -0.79 -22.96
CA ALA A 66 5.46 -2.01 -23.48
C ALA A 66 4.43 -2.89 -24.21
N MET A 67 3.25 -3.09 -23.60
CA MET A 67 2.15 -3.83 -24.21
C MET A 67 1.63 -3.15 -25.49
N ALA A 68 1.52 -1.81 -25.50
CA ALA A 68 1.12 -1.09 -26.70
C ALA A 68 2.13 -1.27 -27.85
N ILE A 69 3.43 -1.15 -27.57
CA ILE A 69 4.51 -1.37 -28.56
C ILE A 69 4.48 -2.80 -29.09
N ALA A 70 4.31 -3.79 -28.21
CA ALA A 70 4.30 -5.20 -28.60
C ALA A 70 3.05 -5.61 -29.40
N THR A 71 1.93 -4.88 -29.28
CA THR A 71 0.65 -5.26 -29.90
C THR A 71 0.36 -4.57 -31.23
N VAL A 72 1.03 -3.47 -31.56
CA VAL A 72 0.80 -2.77 -32.83
C VAL A 72 1.72 -3.34 -33.92
N PRO A 73 1.15 -3.97 -34.98
CA PRO A 73 1.95 -4.46 -36.09
C PRO A 73 2.56 -3.28 -36.86
N ILE A 74 3.88 -3.19 -36.88
CA ILE A 74 4.64 -2.08 -37.53
C ILE A 74 4.59 -2.16 -39.08
N ARG A 75 3.82 -3.10 -39.65
CA ARG A 75 4.08 -3.59 -41.01
C ARG A 75 3.41 -2.81 -42.14
N ASP A 76 2.37 -2.00 -41.92
CA ASP A 76 1.78 -1.16 -42.98
C ASP A 76 0.95 0.02 -42.41
N GLU A 77 1.04 1.18 -43.07
CA GLU A 77 0.34 2.47 -42.84
C GLU A 77 0.73 3.36 -41.63
N ASP A 78 1.05 4.62 -41.94
CA ASP A 78 1.26 5.75 -41.01
C ASP A 78 0.15 5.93 -39.95
N LYS A 79 -1.05 5.42 -40.22
CA LYS A 79 -2.21 5.51 -39.32
C LYS A 79 -2.03 4.66 -38.07
N HIS A 80 -1.40 3.49 -38.16
CA HIS A 80 -1.17 2.62 -37.00
C HIS A 80 -0.05 3.16 -36.12
N PHE A 81 0.95 3.81 -36.72
CA PHE A 81 1.98 4.52 -35.98
C PHE A 81 1.40 5.70 -35.18
N ALA A 82 0.50 6.48 -35.78
CA ALA A 82 -0.18 7.58 -35.09
C ALA A 82 -1.07 7.09 -33.93
N GLN A 83 -1.75 5.96 -34.07
CA GLN A 83 -2.55 5.34 -33.00
C GLN A 83 -1.68 4.76 -31.88
N LEU A 84 -0.56 4.12 -32.21
CA LEU A 84 0.41 3.66 -31.24
C LEU A 84 0.99 4.84 -30.46
N LEU A 85 1.41 5.88 -31.18
CA LEU A 85 1.96 7.09 -30.58
C LEU A 85 0.92 7.78 -29.69
N SER A 86 -0.35 7.86 -30.11
CA SER A 86 -1.40 8.46 -29.28
C SER A 86 -1.69 7.63 -28.03
N ALA A 87 -1.69 6.29 -28.12
CA ALA A 87 -1.86 5.41 -26.97
C ALA A 87 -0.69 5.50 -26.00
N ILE A 88 0.55 5.54 -26.50
CA ILE A 88 1.76 5.72 -25.69
C ILE A 88 1.75 7.10 -25.02
N VAL A 89 1.44 8.16 -25.78
CA VAL A 89 1.35 9.54 -25.26
C VAL A 89 0.24 9.65 -24.23
N PHE A 90 -0.93 9.03 -24.46
CA PHE A 90 -2.05 9.06 -23.52
C PHE A 90 -1.75 8.28 -22.24
N CYS A 91 -1.29 7.03 -22.33
CA CYS A 91 -0.89 6.23 -21.17
C CYS A 91 0.26 6.90 -20.40
N GLY A 92 1.24 7.44 -21.15
CA GLY A 92 2.33 8.23 -20.61
C GLY A 92 1.81 9.45 -19.87
N PHE A 93 0.92 10.25 -20.44
CA PHE A 93 0.39 11.47 -19.84
C PHE A 93 -0.45 11.19 -18.58
N VAL A 94 -1.37 10.22 -18.65
CA VAL A 94 -2.27 9.87 -17.55
C VAL A 94 -1.50 9.47 -16.29
N VAL A 95 -0.35 8.81 -16.43
CA VAL A 95 0.45 8.41 -15.25
C VAL A 95 1.62 9.36 -14.97
N ALA A 96 2.23 9.96 -15.98
CA ALA A 96 3.33 10.91 -15.81
C ALA A 96 2.88 12.16 -15.06
N VAL A 97 1.66 12.66 -15.28
CA VAL A 97 1.20 13.89 -14.61
C VAL A 97 1.05 13.70 -13.08
N PRO A 98 0.35 12.67 -12.56
CA PRO A 98 0.31 12.40 -11.12
C PRO A 98 1.68 12.05 -10.53
N THR A 99 2.50 11.30 -11.27
CA THR A 99 3.87 10.92 -10.87
C THR A 99 4.74 12.16 -10.73
N ALA A 100 4.77 13.03 -11.73
CA ALA A 100 5.49 14.29 -11.74
C ALA A 100 5.01 15.22 -10.63
N SER A 101 3.68 15.34 -10.44
CA SER A 101 3.09 16.13 -9.35
C SER A 101 3.54 15.61 -7.97
N THR A 102 3.54 14.30 -7.78
CA THR A 102 3.99 13.67 -6.51
C THR A 102 5.47 13.92 -6.27
N ILE A 103 6.32 13.75 -7.29
CA ILE A 103 7.75 14.00 -7.19
C ILE A 103 8.05 15.49 -6.93
N ARG A 104 7.31 16.41 -7.58
CA ARG A 104 7.41 17.85 -7.32
C ARG A 104 7.03 18.21 -5.89
N SER A 105 5.89 17.71 -5.42
CA SER A 105 5.47 17.94 -4.03
C SER A 105 6.54 17.44 -3.07
N TYR A 106 7.15 16.28 -3.36
CA TYR A 106 8.24 15.76 -2.55
C TYR A 106 9.47 16.68 -2.54
N PHE A 107 9.94 17.16 -3.69
CA PHE A 107 11.10 18.07 -3.74
C PHE A 107 10.80 19.39 -3.05
N ARG A 108 9.58 19.92 -3.15
CA ARG A 108 9.17 21.11 -2.41
C ARG A 108 9.21 20.87 -0.90
N ASP A 109 8.71 19.73 -0.45
CA ASP A 109 8.75 19.35 0.96
C ASP A 109 10.20 19.19 1.44
N LEU A 110 11.10 18.69 0.58
CA LEU A 110 12.53 18.63 0.87
C LEU A 110 13.17 20.02 0.95
N ASP A 111 12.89 20.93 0.03
CA ASP A 111 13.48 22.27 0.07
C ASP A 111 12.92 23.08 1.25
N THR A 112 11.64 22.90 1.59
CA THR A 112 11.04 23.44 2.83
C THR A 112 11.73 22.88 4.07
N MET A 113 11.97 21.57 4.11
CA MET A 113 12.71 20.94 5.20
C MET A 113 14.13 21.49 5.28
N LYS A 114 14.83 21.69 4.16
CA LYS A 114 16.18 22.28 4.15
C LYS A 114 16.19 23.69 4.73
N LEU A 115 15.26 24.56 4.32
CA LEU A 115 15.15 25.91 4.85
C LEU A 115 14.84 25.91 6.36
N GLN A 116 13.95 25.00 6.79
CA GLN A 116 13.63 24.84 8.21
C GLN A 116 14.83 24.33 9.02
N LEU A 117 15.65 23.45 8.45
CA LEU A 117 16.86 22.93 9.10
C LEU A 117 18.00 23.95 9.10
N SER A 118 18.16 24.74 8.04
CA SER A 118 19.19 25.78 7.99
C SER A 118 18.89 26.92 8.95
N SER A 119 17.61 27.26 9.13
CA SER A 119 17.14 28.31 10.04
C SER A 119 16.82 27.80 11.46
N ILE A 120 17.08 26.52 11.74
CA ILE A 120 16.80 25.98 13.07
C ILE A 120 17.69 26.68 14.08
N SER A 121 17.09 27.18 15.16
CA SER A 121 17.82 27.62 16.33
C SER A 121 17.12 27.11 17.57
N VAL A 122 17.86 26.56 18.54
CA VAL A 122 17.27 26.07 19.79
C VAL A 122 16.50 27.19 20.50
N ASP A 123 16.90 28.45 20.27
CA ASP A 123 16.23 29.62 20.82
C ASP A 123 14.95 30.07 20.11
N SER A 124 14.88 29.91 18.79
CA SER A 124 13.69 30.30 18.03
C SER A 124 12.56 29.27 18.14
N THR A 125 12.85 28.11 18.73
CA THR A 125 11.91 27.01 18.81
C THR A 125 10.87 27.21 19.90
N ARG A 126 9.60 27.08 19.50
CA ARG A 126 8.46 27.04 20.42
C ARG A 126 8.23 25.61 20.89
N SER A 127 8.20 25.42 22.20
CA SER A 127 7.80 24.16 22.84
C SER A 127 6.36 24.27 23.34
N SER A 128 5.64 23.14 23.37
CA SER A 128 4.24 23.14 23.82
C SER A 128 4.09 23.61 25.26
N CYS A 129 5.12 23.45 26.10
CA CYS A 129 5.11 23.96 27.47
C CYS A 129 5.22 25.49 27.50
N CYS A 130 6.08 26.11 26.67
CA CYS A 130 6.22 27.56 26.61
C CYS A 130 4.94 28.24 26.10
N ASP A 131 4.29 27.65 25.08
CA ASP A 131 3.01 28.16 24.55
C ASP A 131 1.85 28.07 25.58
N ARG A 132 2.00 27.24 26.61
CA ARG A 132 1.03 27.08 27.71
C ARG A 132 1.49 27.74 29.01
N HIS A 133 2.48 28.64 28.95
CA HIS A 133 3.05 29.30 30.12
C HIS A 133 3.51 28.33 31.22
N HIS A 134 3.99 27.15 30.83
CA HIS A 134 4.43 26.10 31.75
C HIS A 134 3.34 25.56 32.68
N VAL A 135 2.06 25.66 32.28
CA VAL A 135 0.92 25.12 33.03
C VAL A 135 0.22 24.01 32.25
N ARG A 136 0.00 22.86 32.91
CA ARG A 136 -0.78 21.74 32.36
C ARG A 136 -2.27 22.12 32.29
N ALA A 137 -3.05 21.33 31.54
CA ALA A 137 -4.51 21.50 31.52
C ALA A 137 -5.16 21.33 32.92
N SER A 138 -4.48 20.65 33.85
CA SER A 138 -4.88 20.48 35.24
C SER A 138 -4.60 21.70 36.14
N GLY A 139 -3.88 22.71 35.64
CA GLY A 139 -3.42 23.85 36.45
C GLY A 139 -2.06 23.63 37.14
N GLU A 140 -1.50 22.41 37.09
CA GLU A 140 -0.17 22.12 37.64
C GLU A 140 0.95 22.72 36.77
N ARG A 141 2.01 23.22 37.41
CA ARG A 141 3.22 23.65 36.70
C ARG A 141 3.95 22.43 36.12
N MET A 142 4.56 22.61 34.95
CA MET A 142 5.37 21.59 34.29
C MET A 142 6.74 22.14 33.88
N PHE A 143 7.73 21.26 33.82
CA PHE A 143 9.06 21.64 33.37
C PHE A 143 9.06 22.20 31.94
N CYS A 144 10.01 23.09 31.68
CA CYS A 144 10.24 23.63 30.36
C CYS A 144 11.03 22.61 29.52
N ASP A 145 10.36 21.93 28.60
CA ASP A 145 11.00 21.00 27.64
C ASP A 145 12.15 21.69 26.89
N ARG A 146 12.02 22.98 26.55
CA ARG A 146 13.08 23.76 25.90
C ARG A 146 14.31 23.94 26.80
N LYS A 147 14.12 24.21 28.09
CA LYS A 147 15.22 24.33 29.06
C LYS A 147 15.95 22.99 29.20
N ILE A 148 15.19 21.89 29.31
CA ILE A 148 15.76 20.53 29.37
C ILE A 148 16.57 20.21 28.10
N VAL A 149 16.02 20.47 26.91
CA VAL A 149 16.72 20.22 25.63
C VAL A 149 17.99 21.06 25.50
N LYS A 150 17.95 22.34 25.86
CA LYS A 150 19.13 23.24 25.83
C LYS A 150 20.27 22.70 26.69
N GLU A 151 19.96 22.29 27.91
CA GLU A 151 20.94 21.74 28.83
C GLU A 151 21.51 20.40 28.34
N CYS A 152 20.65 19.52 27.79
CA CYS A 152 21.11 18.27 27.17
C CYS A 152 22.01 18.55 25.96
N VAL A 153 21.64 19.53 25.13
CA VAL A 153 22.44 20.00 24.00
C VAL A 153 23.78 20.54 24.48
N GLN A 154 23.81 21.33 25.54
CA GLN A 154 25.05 21.88 26.09
C GLN A 154 25.97 20.78 26.61
N ILE A 155 25.44 19.74 27.25
CA ILE A 155 26.28 18.64 27.75
C ILE A 155 26.77 17.74 26.62
N TRP A 156 25.92 17.41 25.64
CA TRP A 156 26.29 16.50 24.56
C TRP A 156 27.10 17.17 23.47
N PHE A 157 26.81 18.43 23.16
CA PHE A 157 27.41 19.18 22.07
C PHE A 157 28.41 20.24 22.54
N GLY A 158 28.51 20.48 23.84
CA GLY A 158 29.37 21.52 24.43
C GLY A 158 28.75 22.91 24.39
N SER A 159 27.96 23.21 23.35
CA SER A 159 27.18 24.44 23.22
C SER A 159 25.99 24.27 22.28
N GLU A 160 24.99 25.16 22.42
CA GLU A 160 23.86 25.23 21.47
C GLU A 160 24.34 25.51 20.05
N LEU A 161 25.35 26.36 19.90
CA LEU A 161 25.95 26.70 18.61
C LEU A 161 26.58 25.46 17.94
N SER A 162 27.33 24.64 18.69
CA SER A 162 27.93 23.42 18.16
C SER A 162 26.89 22.38 17.73
N PHE A 163 25.77 22.28 18.45
CA PHE A 163 24.64 21.44 18.04
C PHE A 163 24.00 21.96 16.76
N GLU A 164 23.69 23.25 16.68
CA GLU A 164 23.12 23.86 15.49
C GLU A 164 24.04 23.68 14.28
N ASP A 165 25.35 23.88 14.44
CA ASP A 165 26.35 23.67 13.40
C ASP A 165 26.41 22.20 12.96
N THR A 166 26.33 21.25 13.91
CA THR A 166 26.28 19.81 13.59
C THR A 166 25.00 19.45 12.81
N VAL A 167 23.86 20.02 13.19
CA VAL A 167 22.59 19.80 12.46
C VAL A 167 22.65 20.40 11.06
N ARG A 168 23.15 21.64 10.92
CA ARG A 168 23.26 22.34 9.64
C ARG A 168 24.30 21.72 8.70
N ALA A 169 25.42 21.25 9.24
CA ALA A 169 26.50 20.68 8.43
C ALA A 169 26.29 19.18 8.16
N GLU A 170 26.12 18.36 9.20
CA GLU A 170 26.15 16.90 9.07
C GLU A 170 24.77 16.29 8.83
N VAL A 171 23.77 16.63 9.65
CA VAL A 171 22.42 16.06 9.53
C VAL A 171 21.79 16.48 8.20
N LEU A 172 21.89 17.76 7.86
CA LEU A 172 21.37 18.30 6.61
C LEU A 172 22.06 17.67 5.39
N ASP A 173 23.39 17.51 5.41
CA ASP A 173 24.12 16.84 4.32
C ASP A 173 23.67 15.39 4.15
N ILE A 174 23.60 14.62 5.23
CA ILE A 174 23.18 13.20 5.18
C ILE A 174 21.75 13.06 4.69
N LEU A 175 20.82 13.90 5.17
CA LEU A 175 19.44 13.91 4.71
C LEU A 175 19.37 14.31 3.24
N ASN A 176 20.06 15.38 2.84
CA ASN A 176 20.10 15.83 1.46
C ASN A 176 20.65 14.74 0.54
N ARG A 177 21.80 14.14 0.88
CA ARG A 177 22.44 13.06 0.10
C ARG A 177 21.52 11.85 -0.03
N ASN A 178 20.93 11.38 1.06
CA ASN A 178 20.05 10.21 1.02
C ASN A 178 18.73 10.48 0.29
N LEU A 179 18.09 11.62 0.57
CA LEU A 179 16.75 11.95 0.07
C LEU A 179 16.73 12.48 -1.36
N THR A 180 17.85 13.04 -1.85
CA THR A 180 17.96 13.50 -3.24
C THR A 180 18.67 12.50 -4.14
N GLN A 181 19.84 11.99 -3.73
CA GLN A 181 20.67 11.17 -4.62
C GLN A 181 20.34 9.67 -4.55
N LYS A 182 19.99 9.13 -3.37
CA LYS A 182 19.79 7.68 -3.20
C LYS A 182 18.35 7.21 -3.37
N VAL A 183 17.38 8.13 -3.37
CA VAL A 183 15.96 7.78 -3.52
C VAL A 183 15.69 7.16 -4.88
N PHE A 184 16.19 7.79 -5.94
CA PHE A 184 16.04 7.33 -7.32
C PHE A 184 17.33 6.64 -7.79
N SER A 185 17.74 5.60 -7.07
CA SER A 185 18.94 4.84 -7.41
C SER A 185 18.80 4.16 -8.78
N THR A 186 19.92 3.94 -9.46
CA THR A 186 19.93 3.23 -10.76
C THR A 186 19.25 1.86 -10.70
N PRO A 187 19.48 1.02 -9.66
CA PRO A 187 18.75 -0.24 -9.53
C PRO A 187 17.23 -0.08 -9.40
N TRP A 188 16.78 0.97 -8.70
CA TRP A 188 15.36 1.28 -8.61
C TRP A 188 14.80 1.66 -9.98
N ALA A 189 15.47 2.56 -10.70
CA ALA A 189 15.05 3.01 -12.02
C ALA A 189 14.96 1.84 -13.01
N LEU A 190 16.01 1.01 -13.08
CA LEU A 190 16.02 -0.21 -13.92
C LEU A 190 14.90 -1.18 -13.55
N GLY A 191 14.61 -1.34 -12.24
CA GLY A 191 13.53 -2.19 -11.76
C GLY A 191 12.16 -1.73 -12.23
N VAL A 192 11.86 -0.43 -12.09
CA VAL A 192 10.56 0.13 -12.49
C VAL A 192 10.39 0.28 -14.00
N THR A 193 11.49 0.35 -14.77
CA THR A 193 11.45 0.41 -16.25
C THR A 193 11.66 -0.94 -16.93
N SER A 194 11.83 -2.02 -16.17
CA SER A 194 12.04 -3.37 -16.72
C SER A 194 10.99 -3.83 -17.75
N PRO A 195 9.71 -3.39 -17.74
CA PRO A 195 8.80 -3.75 -18.82
C PRO A 195 9.20 -3.28 -20.22
N ILE A 196 9.98 -2.19 -20.33
CA ILE A 196 10.51 -1.73 -21.63
C ILE A 196 11.39 -2.81 -22.24
N MET A 197 12.32 -3.36 -21.45
CA MET A 197 13.22 -4.42 -21.88
C MET A 197 12.44 -5.67 -22.32
N LEU A 198 11.37 -6.02 -21.59
CA LEU A 198 10.50 -7.13 -21.96
C LEU A 198 9.82 -6.91 -23.32
N ALA A 199 9.31 -5.69 -23.60
CA ALA A 199 8.74 -5.39 -24.92
C ALA A 199 9.75 -5.51 -26.06
N PHE A 200 10.98 -5.03 -25.88
CA PHE A 200 12.02 -5.18 -26.92
C PHE A 200 12.40 -6.64 -27.13
N MET A 201 12.46 -7.45 -26.06
CA MET A 201 12.69 -8.89 -26.19
C MET A 201 11.57 -9.57 -26.99
N ASP A 202 10.31 -9.21 -26.74
CA ASP A 202 9.15 -9.76 -27.47
C ASP A 202 9.15 -9.33 -28.95
N VAL A 203 9.44 -8.06 -29.23
CA VAL A 203 9.56 -7.57 -30.61
C VAL A 203 10.72 -8.27 -31.33
N SER A 204 11.89 -8.38 -30.71
CA SER A 204 13.03 -9.12 -31.27
C SER A 204 12.68 -10.58 -31.58
N ALA A 205 11.96 -11.25 -30.67
CA ALA A 205 11.52 -12.62 -30.89
C ALA A 205 10.53 -12.74 -32.05
N SER A 206 9.70 -11.73 -32.31
CA SER A 206 8.77 -11.74 -33.44
C SER A 206 9.47 -11.71 -34.82
N PHE A 207 10.68 -11.18 -34.90
CA PHE A 207 11.46 -11.11 -36.14
C PHE A 207 12.23 -12.40 -36.48
N THR A 208 12.38 -13.34 -35.54
CA THR A 208 13.06 -14.61 -35.80
C THR A 208 12.13 -15.58 -36.52
N GLN A 209 11.97 -15.41 -37.84
CA GLN A 209 11.31 -16.40 -38.68
C GLN A 209 12.28 -17.53 -39.08
N PRO A 210 11.78 -18.76 -39.33
CA PRO A 210 12.64 -19.95 -39.53
C PRO A 210 13.46 -19.96 -40.83
N ASP A 211 13.07 -19.21 -41.86
CA ASP A 211 13.45 -19.53 -43.25
C ASP A 211 14.57 -18.67 -43.86
N ASN A 212 15.17 -17.73 -43.11
CA ASN A 212 16.27 -16.92 -43.61
C ASN A 212 17.62 -17.39 -43.08
N THR A 213 18.62 -17.52 -43.96
CA THR A 213 20.01 -17.84 -43.62
C THR A 213 20.53 -16.88 -42.54
N TRP A 214 20.66 -17.37 -41.30
CA TRP A 214 21.02 -16.59 -40.13
C TRP A 214 22.43 -15.99 -40.27
N LYS A 215 22.51 -14.71 -40.63
CA LYS A 215 23.70 -13.89 -40.36
C LYS A 215 23.49 -13.19 -39.03
N LEU A 216 24.12 -13.71 -37.97
CA LEU A 216 23.96 -13.27 -36.57
C LEU A 216 24.00 -11.74 -36.38
N TRP A 217 24.89 -11.05 -37.11
CA TRP A 217 25.10 -9.60 -36.97
C TRP A 217 24.27 -8.73 -37.92
N GLY A 218 23.59 -9.33 -38.91
CA GLY A 218 22.75 -8.60 -39.86
C GLY A 218 21.25 -8.76 -39.61
N HIS A 219 20.87 -9.52 -38.58
CA HIS A 219 19.47 -9.85 -38.34
C HIS A 219 18.76 -8.75 -37.54
N PRO A 220 17.60 -8.23 -38.00
CA PRO A 220 16.87 -7.16 -37.33
C PRO A 220 16.56 -7.45 -35.85
N SER A 221 16.30 -8.71 -35.48
CA SER A 221 16.03 -9.09 -34.09
C SER A 221 17.19 -8.76 -33.13
N VAL A 222 18.43 -8.93 -33.58
CA VAL A 222 19.62 -8.64 -32.77
C VAL A 222 19.80 -7.14 -32.62
N SER A 223 19.55 -6.37 -33.69
CA SER A 223 19.52 -4.90 -33.63
C SER A 223 18.49 -4.42 -32.61
N PHE A 224 17.23 -4.86 -32.70
CA PHE A 224 16.18 -4.43 -31.76
C PHE A 224 16.47 -4.81 -30.29
N LEU A 225 17.11 -5.96 -30.07
CA LEU A 225 17.47 -6.39 -28.71
C LEU A 225 18.59 -5.52 -28.14
N LEU A 226 19.59 -5.21 -28.98
CA LEU A 226 20.69 -4.30 -28.61
C LEU A 226 20.16 -2.88 -28.40
N ASP A 227 19.26 -2.40 -29.24
CA ASP A 227 18.62 -1.10 -29.08
C ASP A 227 17.80 -1.04 -27.79
N GLY A 228 17.02 -2.09 -27.48
CA GLY A 228 16.29 -2.21 -26.22
C GLY A 228 17.20 -2.25 -24.99
N LEU A 229 18.31 -2.99 -25.06
CA LEU A 229 19.33 -3.04 -24.01
C LEU A 229 20.02 -1.69 -23.83
N VAL A 230 20.37 -1.01 -24.91
CA VAL A 230 20.98 0.32 -24.90
C VAL A 230 20.02 1.33 -24.29
N ILE A 231 18.74 1.31 -24.68
CA ILE A 231 17.71 2.16 -24.09
C ILE A 231 17.54 1.86 -22.60
N TRP A 232 17.44 0.59 -22.21
CA TRP A 232 17.19 0.22 -20.82
C TRP A 232 18.41 0.45 -19.90
N LEU A 233 19.62 0.09 -20.32
CA LEU A 233 20.84 0.20 -19.51
C LEU A 233 21.53 1.57 -19.58
N LEU A 234 21.44 2.28 -20.71
CA LEU A 234 22.12 3.57 -20.89
C LEU A 234 21.13 4.73 -20.84
N PHE A 235 20.05 4.67 -21.62
CA PHE A 235 19.12 5.79 -21.72
C PHE A 235 18.32 6.01 -20.42
N VAL A 236 17.79 4.96 -19.79
CA VAL A 236 17.04 5.12 -18.53
C VAL A 236 17.92 5.72 -17.41
N PRO A 237 19.13 5.21 -17.13
CA PRO A 237 19.98 5.82 -16.10
C PRO A 237 20.48 7.22 -16.45
N ALA A 238 20.78 7.51 -17.73
CA ALA A 238 21.22 8.84 -18.14
C ALA A 238 20.10 9.88 -18.02
N ASN A 239 18.87 9.50 -18.38
CA ASN A 239 17.73 10.43 -18.37
C ASN A 239 17.07 10.56 -16.99
N LYS A 240 17.28 9.64 -16.05
CA LYS A 240 16.68 9.77 -14.71
C LYS A 240 17.14 11.04 -14.01
N ASP A 241 18.42 11.39 -14.14
CA ASP A 241 19.00 12.54 -13.45
C ASP A 241 18.56 13.85 -14.12
N LEU A 242 18.44 13.85 -15.46
CA LEU A 242 17.83 14.94 -16.21
C LEU A 242 16.35 15.14 -15.85
N LEU A 243 15.57 14.05 -15.76
CA LEU A 243 14.16 14.11 -15.37
C LEU A 243 13.99 14.63 -13.95
N ILE A 244 14.82 14.18 -13.01
CA ILE A 244 14.82 14.68 -11.63
C ILE A 244 15.17 16.17 -11.60
N LEU A 245 16.18 16.59 -12.37
CA LEU A 245 16.58 17.98 -12.48
C LEU A 245 15.42 18.84 -13.04
N LEU A 246 14.80 18.41 -14.14
CA LEU A 246 13.66 19.08 -14.76
C LEU A 246 12.46 19.16 -13.81
N LEU A 247 12.15 18.09 -13.08
CA LEU A 247 11.07 18.08 -12.11
C LEU A 247 11.35 19.01 -10.92
N ARG A 248 12.62 19.19 -10.55
CA ARG A 248 13.03 20.06 -9.45
C ARG A 248 13.09 21.54 -9.84
N THR A 249 13.53 21.87 -11.06
CA THR A 249 13.70 23.26 -11.52
C THR A 249 12.45 23.86 -12.18
N TRP A 250 11.38 23.08 -12.36
CA TRP A 250 10.18 23.54 -13.05
C TRP A 250 9.48 24.69 -12.28
N PRO A 251 9.27 25.87 -12.90
CA PRO A 251 8.63 27.02 -12.24
C PRO A 251 7.17 26.74 -11.83
N GLU A 252 6.76 27.19 -10.64
CA GLU A 252 5.41 26.93 -10.10
C GLU A 252 4.28 27.69 -10.83
N GLY A 253 4.59 28.68 -11.67
CA GLY A 253 3.60 29.57 -12.27
C GLY A 253 3.20 29.27 -13.72
N THR A 254 3.87 28.36 -14.43
CA THR A 254 3.78 28.36 -15.90
C THR A 254 2.73 27.45 -16.51
N VAL A 255 2.33 26.34 -15.88
CA VAL A 255 1.35 25.42 -16.50
C VAL A 255 0.61 24.59 -15.43
N THR A 256 -0.36 25.18 -14.73
CA THR A 256 -1.50 24.38 -14.25
C THR A 256 -2.69 24.73 -15.15
N PRO A 257 -3.14 23.82 -16.04
CA PRO A 257 -4.36 24.07 -16.78
C PRO A 257 -5.50 24.30 -15.79
N ALA A 258 -6.20 25.42 -15.91
CA ALA A 258 -7.24 25.87 -14.97
C ALA A 258 -8.32 24.82 -14.67
N TRP A 259 -8.50 23.84 -15.56
CA TRP A 259 -9.47 22.74 -15.43
C TRP A 259 -9.02 21.58 -14.51
N LEU A 260 -7.77 21.55 -14.02
CA LEU A 260 -7.28 20.52 -13.08
C LEU A 260 -7.14 21.03 -11.63
N VAL A 261 -7.58 22.25 -11.35
CA VAL A 261 -7.56 22.82 -9.99
C VAL A 261 -8.73 22.24 -9.21
N ILE A 262 -8.49 21.17 -8.46
CA ILE A 262 -9.40 20.71 -7.42
C ILE A 262 -9.47 21.85 -6.38
N PRO A 263 -10.65 22.47 -6.13
CA PRO A 263 -10.75 23.58 -5.20
C PRO A 263 -10.38 23.11 -3.80
N ARG A 264 -9.28 23.62 -3.25
CA ARG A 264 -9.02 23.54 -1.81
C ARG A 264 -10.11 24.36 -1.09
N PRO A 265 -10.66 23.87 0.04
CA PRO A 265 -11.59 24.67 0.83
C PRO A 265 -10.92 26.00 1.21
N SER A 266 -11.67 27.08 1.01
CA SER A 266 -11.22 28.47 1.11
C SER A 266 -10.51 28.77 2.43
N GLN A 267 -9.22 29.03 2.33
CA GLN A 267 -8.40 29.61 3.40
C GLN A 267 -8.80 31.09 3.51
N THR A 268 -9.47 31.48 4.60
CA THR A 268 -9.83 32.87 4.86
C THR A 268 -8.57 33.72 4.96
N ARG A 269 -8.47 34.67 4.04
CA ARG A 269 -7.41 35.65 3.86
C ARG A 269 -7.52 36.73 4.94
N SER A 270 -6.80 36.60 6.07
CA SER A 270 -6.66 37.70 7.03
C SER A 270 -5.33 37.78 7.79
N GLU A 271 -4.26 37.09 7.34
CA GLU A 271 -2.99 37.06 8.11
C GLU A 271 -1.77 37.69 7.42
N ASP A 272 -1.93 38.41 6.30
CA ASP A 272 -0.80 39.06 5.62
C ASP A 272 -0.51 40.50 6.13
N SER A 273 -0.77 40.80 7.41
CA SER A 273 -0.43 42.13 7.99
C SER A 273 0.14 42.11 9.40
N ILE A 274 0.83 41.02 9.80
CA ILE A 274 1.62 41.00 11.05
C ILE A 274 3.04 40.51 10.73
N LEU A 275 3.79 41.35 10.03
CA LEU A 275 5.24 41.29 9.89
C LEU A 275 5.71 42.74 9.86
N ASP A 276 5.78 43.36 11.05
CA ASP A 276 6.70 44.43 11.44
C ASP A 276 6.25 45.06 12.77
N LEU A 277 6.65 44.44 13.87
CA LEU A 277 6.80 45.11 15.16
C LEU A 277 7.83 44.32 15.98
N GLN A 278 9.10 44.58 15.70
CA GLN A 278 10.18 44.33 16.66
C GLN A 278 9.97 45.30 17.82
N VAL A 279 9.53 44.77 18.97
CA VAL A 279 9.63 45.46 20.25
C VAL A 279 11.02 45.14 20.82
N PRO A 280 11.88 46.13 21.10
CA PRO A 280 13.14 45.88 21.81
C PRO A 280 12.83 45.58 23.28
N CYS A 281 13.21 44.41 23.77
CA CYS A 281 13.29 44.17 25.22
C CYS A 281 14.55 44.86 25.74
N GLU A 282 14.37 46.11 26.17
CA GLU A 282 15.38 46.87 26.90
C GLU A 282 15.51 46.31 28.32
N ARG A 283 16.75 45.98 28.69
CA ARG A 283 17.16 45.42 29.98
C ARG A 283 17.30 46.59 30.95
N GLN A 284 16.34 46.80 31.84
CA GLN A 284 16.48 47.77 32.93
C GLN A 284 17.00 47.06 34.19
N ASP A 285 18.28 47.32 34.48
CA ASP A 285 18.85 47.21 35.81
C ASP A 285 18.27 48.30 36.71
N SER A 286 17.82 47.95 37.91
CA SER A 286 17.51 48.94 38.95
C SER A 286 18.14 48.54 40.28
N GLY A 287 19.18 49.28 40.65
CA GLY A 287 19.72 49.34 42.00
C GLY A 287 18.81 50.10 42.98
N PRO A 288 19.21 50.21 44.26
CA PRO A 288 18.30 50.49 45.36
C PRO A 288 18.23 51.99 45.70
N SER A 289 17.04 52.48 46.04
CA SER A 289 16.86 53.79 46.67
C SER A 289 15.78 53.78 47.74
N GLN A 290 16.09 54.51 48.82
CA GLN A 290 15.44 54.55 50.11
C GLN A 290 14.29 55.57 50.20
N SER A 291 13.37 55.32 51.14
CA SER A 291 12.50 56.30 51.84
C SER A 291 11.45 57.01 50.96
N SER A 292 10.28 57.47 51.41
CA SER A 292 9.72 57.78 52.72
C SER A 292 8.17 57.80 52.56
N GLY A 293 7.42 57.60 53.65
CA GLY A 293 6.00 57.25 53.60
C GLY A 293 4.99 58.38 53.47
N HIS A 294 3.74 58.02 53.19
CA HIS A 294 2.53 58.54 53.83
C HIS A 294 1.33 57.64 53.51
N GLY A 295 0.53 57.34 54.53
CA GLY A 295 -0.44 56.24 54.50
C GLY A 295 -1.85 56.61 54.08
N THR A 296 -2.64 55.58 53.74
CA THR A 296 -4.09 55.55 53.99
C THR A 296 -4.61 54.10 54.01
N ALA A 297 -5.19 53.75 55.16
CA ALA A 297 -6.20 52.72 55.48
C ALA A 297 -6.31 51.39 54.67
N ALA A 298 -5.76 50.35 55.29
CA ALA A 298 -6.25 48.99 55.52
C ALA A 298 -7.50 48.45 54.76
N SER A 299 -7.27 47.38 53.97
CA SER A 299 -8.20 46.26 53.78
C SER A 299 -7.42 44.95 54.09
N PRO A 300 -7.97 43.97 54.84
CA PRO A 300 -7.18 42.86 55.38
C PRO A 300 -6.76 41.87 54.29
N GLY A 301 -5.46 41.62 54.22
CA GLY A 301 -4.81 40.78 53.22
C GLY A 301 -5.13 39.29 53.33
N HIS A 302 -5.27 38.67 52.16
CA HIS A 302 -5.17 37.23 51.99
C HIS A 302 -3.68 36.85 51.90
N SER A 303 -3.16 36.26 52.98
CA SER A 303 -1.83 35.64 53.08
C SER A 303 -1.76 34.34 52.29
N GLY A 304 -1.81 34.43 50.96
CA GLY A 304 -1.92 33.28 50.05
C GLY A 304 -0.69 32.95 49.20
N ASP A 305 0.44 33.68 49.29
CA ASP A 305 1.50 33.58 48.27
C ASP A 305 2.80 32.86 48.69
N SER A 306 2.96 32.44 49.95
CA SER A 306 4.21 31.79 50.37
C SER A 306 4.38 30.34 49.89
N ARG A 307 3.32 29.68 49.38
CA ARG A 307 3.41 28.27 48.93
C ARG A 307 3.89 28.09 47.49
N ALA A 308 3.71 29.08 46.61
CA ALA A 308 4.13 28.97 45.21
C ALA A 308 5.66 29.06 45.06
N SER A 309 6.31 29.84 45.92
CA SER A 309 7.77 30.02 45.96
C SER A 309 8.52 28.72 46.24
N ASP A 310 8.05 27.89 47.18
CA ASP A 310 8.74 26.65 47.55
C ASP A 310 8.67 25.59 46.44
N THR A 311 7.57 25.51 45.70
CA THR A 311 7.46 24.58 44.56
C THR A 311 8.36 24.98 43.41
N ASP A 312 8.55 26.27 43.15
CA ASP A 312 9.43 26.75 42.08
C ASP A 312 10.89 26.49 42.41
N LEU A 313 11.31 26.76 43.64
CA LEU A 313 12.67 26.47 44.12
C LEU A 313 12.96 24.96 44.08
N HIS A 314 12.00 24.12 44.45
CA HIS A 314 12.16 22.66 44.38
C HIS A 314 12.22 22.16 42.93
N MET A 315 11.42 22.72 42.02
CA MET A 315 11.49 22.38 40.59
C MET A 315 12.81 22.83 39.95
N GLU A 316 13.30 24.03 40.26
CA GLU A 316 14.59 24.49 39.75
C GLU A 316 15.76 23.65 40.26
N ALA A 317 15.70 23.20 41.53
CA ALA A 317 16.70 22.31 42.10
C ALA A 317 16.71 20.91 41.45
N MET A 318 15.58 20.42 40.92
CA MET A 318 15.51 19.12 40.24
C MET A 318 16.01 19.15 38.78
N ILE A 319 16.01 20.31 38.12
CA ILE A 319 16.40 20.41 36.71
C ILE A 319 17.85 19.94 36.48
N PRO A 320 18.87 20.39 37.25
CA PRO A 320 20.24 19.91 37.09
C PRO A 320 20.36 18.40 37.27
N THR A 321 19.65 17.81 38.23
CA THR A 321 19.68 16.34 38.45
C THR A 321 19.02 15.59 37.29
N LEU A 322 17.91 16.10 36.75
CA LEU A 322 17.24 15.51 35.59
C LEU A 322 18.12 15.63 34.34
N VAL A 323 18.68 16.80 34.10
CA VAL A 323 19.60 17.11 33.01
C VAL A 323 20.84 16.24 33.09
N GLU A 324 21.48 16.17 34.25
CA GLU A 324 22.65 15.33 34.48
C GLU A 324 22.31 13.85 34.30
N SER A 325 21.12 13.41 34.72
CA SER A 325 20.64 12.04 34.48
C SER A 325 20.42 11.74 33.01
N VAL A 326 19.84 12.68 32.24
CA VAL A 326 19.63 12.55 30.79
C VAL A 326 20.96 12.67 30.04
N ALA A 327 21.87 13.51 30.50
CA ALA A 327 23.12 13.77 29.81
C ALA A 327 24.20 12.73 30.08
N LYS A 328 24.22 12.15 31.30
CA LYS A 328 24.93 10.91 31.62
C LYS A 328 24.29 9.68 30.98
N MET A 329 23.15 9.83 30.27
CA MET A 329 22.79 8.85 29.25
C MET A 329 23.77 9.00 28.09
N GLU A 330 24.97 8.49 28.30
CA GLU A 330 25.79 8.01 27.22
C GLU A 330 24.90 7.16 26.29
N VAL A 331 24.99 7.31 24.96
CA VAL A 331 24.36 6.41 23.95
C VAL A 331 25.05 5.04 23.98
N VAL A 332 25.24 4.55 25.18
CA VAL A 332 25.93 3.37 25.65
C VAL A 332 24.99 2.62 26.59
N ASN A 333 23.98 3.28 27.20
CA ASN A 333 22.83 2.58 27.73
C ASN A 333 22.02 2.02 26.55
N PRO A 334 22.04 0.71 26.31
CA PRO A 334 21.45 0.16 25.11
C PRO A 334 19.90 0.36 25.12
N GLU A 335 19.30 0.78 26.25
CA GLU A 335 17.89 1.17 26.42
C GLU A 335 17.41 2.28 25.47
N VAL A 336 18.26 3.22 25.06
CA VAL A 336 17.82 4.44 24.36
C VAL A 336 17.71 4.22 22.86
N LEU A 337 18.72 3.59 22.25
CA LEU A 337 18.70 3.26 20.82
C LEU A 337 17.97 1.93 20.62
N ARG A 338 16.63 1.99 20.52
CA ARG A 338 15.82 0.81 20.22
C ARG A 338 15.42 0.78 18.77
N VAL A 339 15.65 -0.36 18.13
CA VAL A 339 15.15 -0.63 16.79
C VAL A 339 14.07 -1.70 16.87
N THR A 340 13.06 -1.56 16.02
CA THR A 340 12.04 -2.60 15.88
C THR A 340 12.36 -3.37 14.61
N PRO A 341 12.56 -4.69 14.66
CA PRO A 341 12.66 -5.49 13.46
C PRO A 341 11.41 -5.27 12.62
N VAL A 342 11.57 -5.09 11.31
CA VAL A 342 10.47 -4.70 10.41
C VAL A 342 9.27 -5.64 10.52
N PHE A 343 9.49 -6.95 10.67
CA PHE A 343 8.41 -7.92 10.82
C PHE A 343 7.57 -7.68 12.08
N ARG A 344 8.18 -7.27 13.21
CA ARG A 344 7.47 -6.90 14.45
C ARG A 344 6.61 -5.65 14.27
N ALA A 345 7.09 -4.70 13.47
CA ALA A 345 6.31 -3.51 13.10
C ALA A 345 5.12 -3.85 12.19
N LEU A 346 5.23 -4.91 11.38
CA LEU A 346 4.16 -5.42 10.51
C LEU A 346 3.21 -6.43 11.18
N GLU A 347 3.47 -6.85 12.43
CA GLU A 347 2.59 -7.77 13.15
C GLU A 347 1.16 -7.23 13.30
N HIS A 348 0.19 -8.15 13.29
CA HIS A 348 -1.24 -7.85 13.39
C HIS A 348 -1.71 -6.83 12.34
N PHE A 349 -1.31 -7.08 11.08
CA PHE A 349 -1.54 -6.18 9.95
C PHE A 349 -0.97 -4.79 10.21
N ALA A 350 0.28 -4.74 10.66
CA ALA A 350 0.96 -3.54 11.09
C ALA A 350 0.15 -2.75 12.13
N ALA A 351 -0.41 -3.43 13.14
CA ALA A 351 -1.17 -2.77 14.20
C ALA A 351 -0.33 -1.68 14.89
N ALA A 352 0.98 -1.90 15.04
CA ALA A 352 1.90 -0.89 15.58
C ALA A 352 2.00 0.38 14.71
N LEU A 353 1.77 0.27 13.39
CA LEU A 353 1.76 1.41 12.46
C LEU A 353 0.36 2.01 12.24
N ARG A 354 -0.69 1.29 12.65
CA ARG A 354 -2.11 1.71 12.52
C ARG A 354 -2.70 2.26 13.81
N ALA A 355 -2.27 1.74 14.95
CA ALA A 355 -2.69 2.21 16.25
C ALA A 355 -2.18 3.63 16.45
N GLY A 356 -3.08 4.54 16.84
CA GLY A 356 -2.69 5.87 17.25
C GLY A 356 -1.79 5.84 18.49
N SER A 357 -1.41 7.02 18.99
CA SER A 357 -0.46 7.19 20.10
C SER A 357 -0.87 6.59 21.46
N ALA A 358 -2.01 5.92 21.56
CA ALA A 358 -2.57 5.42 22.81
C ALA A 358 -2.08 4.02 23.20
N VAL A 359 -1.44 3.28 22.30
CA VAL A 359 -1.00 1.90 22.56
C VAL A 359 0.53 1.87 22.67
N ASP A 360 1.02 1.39 23.81
CA ASP A 360 2.45 1.24 24.05
C ASP A 360 3.00 0.01 23.32
N PHE A 361 3.92 0.25 22.37
CA PHE A 361 4.63 -0.80 21.64
C PHE A 361 6.11 -0.90 22.06
N TYR A 362 6.49 -0.33 23.21
CA TYR A 362 7.86 -0.36 23.71
C TYR A 362 8.44 -1.78 23.74
N HIS A 363 7.64 -2.74 24.19
CA HIS A 363 7.98 -4.16 24.23
C HIS A 363 8.31 -4.79 22.86
N LYS A 364 7.91 -4.18 21.73
CA LYS A 364 8.21 -4.68 20.37
C LYS A 364 9.57 -4.22 19.84
N SER A 365 10.16 -3.21 20.46
CA SER A 365 11.48 -2.69 20.12
C SER A 365 12.55 -3.40 20.94
N HIS A 366 13.78 -3.48 20.43
CA HIS A 366 14.92 -4.00 21.19
C HIS A 366 16.10 -3.05 21.08
N ARG A 367 16.96 -3.11 22.09
CA ARG A 367 18.20 -2.37 22.16
C ARG A 367 19.13 -2.74 21.00
N SER A 368 19.66 -1.77 20.26
CA SER A 368 20.63 -2.01 19.19
C SER A 368 21.73 -0.95 19.21
N GLN A 369 22.91 -1.29 18.70
CA GLN A 369 24.01 -0.32 18.50
C GLN A 369 24.05 0.27 17.09
N ARG A 370 23.19 -0.25 16.19
CA ARG A 370 23.16 0.10 14.75
C ARG A 370 21.71 0.26 14.27
N ILE A 371 21.47 1.32 13.50
CA ILE A 371 20.22 1.50 12.74
C ILE A 371 20.54 1.20 11.27
N SER A 372 19.98 0.12 10.73
CA SER A 372 20.19 -0.26 9.32
C SER A 372 19.39 0.61 8.35
N THR A 373 18.17 1.00 8.74
CA THR A 373 17.29 1.84 7.91
C THR A 373 16.43 2.68 8.83
N PHE A 374 16.41 3.98 8.58
CA PHE A 374 15.59 4.91 9.33
C PHE A 374 14.40 5.33 8.47
N TRP A 375 13.20 5.01 8.95
CA TRP A 375 11.94 5.39 8.31
C TRP A 375 11.47 6.66 8.97
N SER A 376 11.53 7.79 8.25
CA SER A 376 11.08 9.04 8.85
C SER A 376 9.60 8.92 9.20
N HIS A 377 9.29 9.23 10.46
CA HIS A 377 7.92 9.34 10.93
C HIS A 377 7.31 10.60 10.31
N SER A 378 7.05 10.64 8.99
CA SER A 378 6.10 11.61 8.47
C SER A 378 4.75 11.30 9.14
N TRP A 379 4.45 11.97 10.25
CA TRP A 379 3.24 11.77 11.04
C TRP A 379 1.98 12.14 10.22
N HIS A 380 2.16 12.89 9.12
CA HIS A 380 1.13 13.25 8.16
C HIS A 380 0.90 12.19 7.07
N GLY A 381 1.86 11.29 6.82
CA GLY A 381 1.66 10.17 5.92
C GLY A 381 0.65 9.19 6.50
N GLY A 382 -0.50 9.04 5.84
CA GLY A 382 -1.54 8.07 6.23
C GLY A 382 -0.95 6.67 6.42
N HIS A 383 -1.43 5.96 7.45
CA HIS A 383 -0.86 4.68 7.91
C HIS A 383 -0.66 3.68 6.76
N TRP A 384 -1.58 3.62 5.81
CA TRP A 384 -1.50 2.75 4.63
C TRP A 384 -0.26 2.99 3.76
N LYS A 385 0.15 4.25 3.55
CA LYS A 385 1.35 4.55 2.73
C LYS A 385 2.61 3.98 3.37
N LYS A 386 2.73 4.09 4.70
CA LYS A 386 3.83 3.53 5.49
C LYS A 386 3.87 2.01 5.39
N ILE A 387 2.71 1.38 5.56
CA ILE A 387 2.56 -0.08 5.49
C ILE A 387 2.94 -0.60 4.10
N PHE A 388 2.45 0.01 3.02
CA PHE A 388 2.79 -0.38 1.66
C PHE A 388 4.28 -0.20 1.35
N ALA A 389 4.88 0.92 1.75
CA ALA A 389 6.32 1.14 1.54
C ALA A 389 7.17 0.05 2.21
N ILE A 390 6.84 -0.29 3.45
CA ILE A 390 7.56 -1.31 4.23
C ILE A 390 7.34 -2.71 3.65
N ILE A 391 6.11 -3.06 3.28
CA ILE A 391 5.78 -4.35 2.65
C ILE A 391 6.51 -4.48 1.31
N THR A 392 6.43 -3.50 0.42
CA THR A 392 7.06 -3.59 -0.91
C THR A 392 8.58 -3.72 -0.80
N LEU A 393 9.21 -3.00 0.13
CA LEU A 393 10.68 -2.96 0.24
C LEU A 393 11.29 -4.14 0.99
N TYR A 394 10.63 -4.69 2.02
CA TYR A 394 11.16 -5.82 2.80
C TYR A 394 10.51 -7.15 2.45
N ASN A 395 9.22 -7.16 2.12
CA ASN A 395 8.54 -8.39 1.72
C ASN A 395 8.64 -8.62 0.21
N GLY A 396 9.14 -7.70 -0.61
CA GLY A 396 9.45 -7.98 -2.01
C GLY A 396 10.48 -9.10 -2.15
N THR A 397 11.63 -8.93 -1.51
CA THR A 397 12.72 -9.92 -1.49
C THR A 397 12.40 -11.13 -0.61
N ALA A 398 11.75 -10.91 0.55
CA ALA A 398 11.34 -12.00 1.42
C ALA A 398 10.15 -12.80 0.85
N ALA A 399 9.23 -12.27 0.04
CA ALA A 399 8.20 -13.08 -0.62
C ALA A 399 8.81 -14.00 -1.69
N VAL A 400 9.91 -13.57 -2.32
CA VAL A 400 10.72 -14.39 -3.24
C VAL A 400 11.54 -15.46 -2.49
N LEU A 401 11.93 -15.22 -1.23
CA LEU A 401 12.64 -16.17 -0.36
C LEU A 401 11.72 -17.03 0.53
N LEU A 402 10.55 -16.54 0.90
CA LEU A 402 9.56 -17.20 1.74
C LEU A 402 8.75 -18.18 0.90
N SER A 403 8.56 -17.92 -0.39
CA SER A 403 8.14 -18.94 -1.36
C SER A 403 9.16 -20.09 -1.46
N LEU A 404 10.43 -19.88 -1.11
CA LEU A 404 11.45 -20.93 -0.98
C LEU A 404 11.47 -21.59 0.42
N LEU A 405 11.09 -20.88 1.49
CA LEU A 405 11.15 -21.36 2.89
C LEU A 405 9.82 -21.86 3.47
N THR A 406 8.68 -21.71 2.77
CA THR A 406 7.34 -22.11 3.29
C THR A 406 7.21 -23.61 3.58
N GLY A 407 8.21 -24.42 3.25
CA GLY A 407 8.28 -25.82 3.65
C GLY A 407 8.49 -26.07 5.15
N GLY A 408 8.99 -25.09 5.93
CA GLY A 408 9.41 -25.31 7.33
C GLY A 408 8.48 -24.81 8.46
N CYS A 409 7.65 -23.78 8.25
CA CYS A 409 6.90 -23.11 9.34
C CYS A 409 5.45 -23.58 9.52
N THR A 410 4.99 -24.57 8.76
CA THR A 410 3.57 -24.98 8.71
C THR A 410 3.04 -25.49 10.06
N MET A 411 3.86 -26.16 10.86
CA MET A 411 3.40 -26.78 12.11
C MET A 411 3.06 -25.77 13.22
N TRP A 412 3.83 -24.69 13.37
CA TRP A 412 3.60 -23.70 14.44
C TRP A 412 2.35 -22.85 14.18
N CYS A 413 2.12 -22.44 12.94
CA CYS A 413 0.90 -21.71 12.57
C CYS A 413 -0.37 -22.54 12.81
N LEU A 414 -0.31 -23.86 12.61
CA LEU A 414 -1.45 -24.75 12.89
C LEU A 414 -1.72 -24.89 14.39
N PHE A 415 -0.67 -24.92 15.21
CA PHE A 415 -0.79 -24.94 16.67
C PHE A 415 -1.44 -23.66 17.21
N GLU A 416 -0.99 -22.48 16.77
CA GLU A 416 -1.60 -21.19 17.18
C GLU A 416 -3.06 -21.08 16.73
N LEU A 417 -3.37 -21.54 15.51
CA LEU A 417 -4.73 -21.56 14.98
C LEU A 417 -5.65 -22.48 15.80
N ALA A 418 -5.20 -23.70 16.11
CA ALA A 418 -5.95 -24.65 16.92
C ALA A 418 -6.18 -24.12 18.35
N ALA A 419 -5.15 -23.52 18.96
CA ALA A 419 -5.25 -22.90 20.28
C ALA A 419 -6.22 -21.70 20.29
N PHE A 420 -6.16 -20.85 19.26
CA PHE A 420 -7.09 -19.73 19.10
C PHE A 420 -8.53 -20.21 19.00
N LEU A 421 -8.81 -21.20 18.16
CA LEU A 421 -10.14 -21.78 17.99
C LEU A 421 -10.64 -22.43 19.30
N LYS A 422 -9.76 -23.15 20.01
CA LYS A 422 -10.10 -23.72 21.32
C LYS A 422 -10.42 -22.63 22.34
N SER A 423 -9.67 -21.53 22.37
CA SER A 423 -9.88 -20.43 23.32
C SER A 423 -11.21 -19.67 23.13
N LYS A 424 -11.84 -19.83 21.95
CA LYS A 424 -13.05 -19.09 21.54
C LYS A 424 -14.29 -19.96 21.40
N THR A 425 -14.33 -21.15 21.99
CA THR A 425 -15.49 -22.06 21.85
C THR A 425 -16.83 -21.45 22.30
N SER A 426 -16.82 -20.41 23.15
CA SER A 426 -18.05 -19.75 23.64
C SER A 426 -18.55 -18.56 22.81
N GLN A 427 -17.76 -18.01 21.89
CA GLN A 427 -18.16 -16.92 21.02
C GLN A 427 -17.95 -17.33 19.57
N GLN A 428 -19.01 -17.29 18.75
CA GLN A 428 -18.95 -17.52 17.30
C GLN A 428 -18.13 -16.42 16.58
N GLN A 429 -16.85 -16.28 16.89
CA GLN A 429 -15.96 -15.39 16.18
C GLN A 429 -15.63 -16.01 14.83
N HIS A 430 -16.12 -15.37 13.78
CA HIS A 430 -15.93 -15.79 12.41
C HIS A 430 -14.50 -15.43 11.96
N LEU A 431 -13.56 -16.39 12.10
CA LEU A 431 -12.24 -16.26 11.49
C LEU A 431 -12.40 -16.12 9.97
N ILE A 432 -11.70 -15.17 9.35
CA ILE A 432 -11.68 -15.01 7.89
C ILE A 432 -10.24 -15.14 7.43
N VAL A 433 -9.89 -16.28 6.85
CA VAL A 433 -8.57 -16.50 6.24
C VAL A 433 -8.62 -16.07 4.77
N ARG A 434 -7.77 -15.13 4.37
CA ARG A 434 -7.66 -14.66 2.98
C ARG A 434 -6.28 -14.95 2.41
N PRO A 435 -6.17 -15.61 1.25
CA PRO A 435 -4.89 -15.82 0.58
C PRO A 435 -4.25 -14.51 0.14
N ILE A 436 -2.91 -14.43 0.24
CA ILE A 436 -2.15 -13.22 -0.12
C ILE A 436 -2.25 -12.90 -1.63
N PHE A 437 -2.29 -13.92 -2.49
CA PHE A 437 -2.39 -13.74 -3.94
C PHE A 437 -3.70 -13.06 -4.39
N MET A 438 -4.73 -13.03 -3.54
CA MET A 438 -6.00 -12.38 -3.86
C MET A 438 -5.84 -10.88 -4.13
N GLY A 439 -4.88 -10.20 -3.50
CA GLY A 439 -4.64 -8.77 -3.73
C GLY A 439 -4.26 -8.47 -5.19
N PRO A 440 -3.12 -8.99 -5.67
CA PRO A 440 -2.71 -8.85 -7.07
C PRO A 440 -3.76 -9.35 -8.07
N LEU A 441 -4.40 -10.49 -7.79
CA LEU A 441 -5.45 -11.04 -8.64
C LEU A 441 -6.65 -10.08 -8.77
N SER A 442 -7.08 -9.47 -7.66
CA SER A 442 -8.19 -8.50 -7.66
C SER A 442 -7.87 -7.27 -8.49
N ILE A 443 -6.65 -6.74 -8.36
CA ILE A 443 -6.19 -5.56 -9.12
C ILE A 443 -6.15 -5.90 -10.61
N ALA A 444 -5.57 -7.04 -10.97
CA ALA A 444 -5.47 -7.47 -12.36
C ALA A 444 -6.87 -7.60 -13.01
N ILE A 445 -7.80 -8.29 -12.34
CA ILE A 445 -9.18 -8.46 -12.82
C ILE A 445 -9.88 -7.10 -12.95
N PHE A 446 -9.77 -6.22 -11.95
CA PHE A 446 -10.38 -4.89 -12.00
C PHE A 446 -9.85 -4.05 -13.16
N LEU A 447 -8.54 -4.02 -13.36
CA LEU A 447 -7.92 -3.29 -14.47
C LEU A 447 -8.33 -3.87 -15.83
N THR A 448 -8.44 -5.19 -15.96
CA THR A 448 -8.96 -5.82 -17.17
C THR A 448 -10.39 -5.40 -17.47
N PHE A 449 -11.29 -5.42 -16.48
CA PHE A 449 -12.66 -4.96 -16.68
C PHE A 449 -12.76 -3.46 -16.92
N ALA A 450 -11.91 -2.66 -16.28
CA ALA A 450 -11.82 -1.22 -16.56
C ALA A 450 -11.38 -0.96 -18.00
N ALA A 451 -10.37 -1.68 -18.50
CA ALA A 451 -9.95 -1.59 -19.89
C ALA A 451 -11.08 -1.98 -20.86
N LEU A 452 -11.80 -3.07 -20.58
CA LEU A 452 -12.96 -3.49 -21.39
C LEU A 452 -14.12 -2.48 -21.35
N ALA A 453 -14.31 -1.80 -20.22
CA ALA A 453 -15.37 -0.81 -20.01
C ALA A 453 -15.13 0.51 -20.77
N ILE A 454 -13.86 0.91 -20.98
CA ILE A 454 -13.51 2.19 -21.61
C ILE A 454 -14.09 2.33 -23.02
N PRO A 455 -13.90 1.39 -23.98
CA PRO A 455 -14.48 1.55 -25.32
C PRO A 455 -16.01 1.60 -25.30
N VAL A 456 -16.64 0.83 -24.39
CA VAL A 456 -18.10 0.82 -24.24
C VAL A 456 -18.62 2.19 -23.79
N ALA A 457 -17.90 2.84 -22.87
CA ALA A 457 -18.30 4.15 -22.34
C ALA A 457 -17.92 5.33 -23.25
N THR A 458 -16.84 5.20 -24.05
CA THR A 458 -16.25 6.34 -24.78
C THR A 458 -16.54 6.35 -26.27
N VAL A 459 -16.79 5.20 -26.90
CA VAL A 459 -17.03 5.14 -28.35
C VAL A 459 -18.52 5.35 -28.63
N PRO A 460 -18.91 6.35 -29.44
CA PRO A 460 -20.31 6.54 -29.80
C PRO A 460 -20.88 5.28 -30.48
N LEU A 461 -22.05 4.84 -30.03
CA LEU A 461 -22.70 3.60 -30.49
C LEU A 461 -22.94 3.54 -32.01
N LYS A 462 -22.94 4.68 -32.71
CA LYS A 462 -23.07 4.75 -34.18
C LYS A 462 -21.87 4.13 -34.92
N TYR A 463 -20.73 3.93 -34.25
CA TYR A 463 -19.51 3.39 -34.84
C TYR A 463 -19.24 1.96 -34.34
N GLU A 464 -20.16 1.03 -34.59
CA GLU A 464 -20.04 -0.37 -34.16
C GLU A 464 -18.71 -1.01 -34.59
N ARG A 465 -18.24 -0.71 -35.80
CA ARG A 465 -16.95 -1.19 -36.30
C ARG A 465 -15.78 -0.70 -35.44
N ALA A 466 -15.83 0.54 -34.94
CA ALA A 466 -14.82 1.08 -34.05
C ALA A 466 -14.85 0.38 -32.67
N ILE A 467 -16.04 0.11 -32.14
CA ILE A 467 -16.21 -0.65 -30.88
C ILE A 467 -15.54 -2.03 -31.01
N VAL A 468 -15.80 -2.75 -32.11
CA VAL A 468 -15.19 -4.06 -32.35
C VAL A 468 -13.66 -3.95 -32.51
N GLN A 469 -13.18 -2.94 -33.23
CA GLN A 469 -11.75 -2.68 -33.42
C GLN A 469 -11.02 -2.38 -32.10
N PHE A 470 -11.63 -1.64 -31.18
CA PHE A 470 -11.06 -1.35 -29.86
C PHE A 470 -11.22 -2.51 -28.88
N LEU A 471 -12.33 -3.25 -28.91
CA LEU A 471 -12.56 -4.38 -28.03
C LEU A 471 -11.67 -5.58 -28.37
N SER A 472 -11.39 -5.86 -29.64
CA SER A 472 -10.57 -7.00 -30.07
C SER A 472 -9.19 -7.08 -29.37
N PRO A 473 -8.33 -6.04 -29.39
CA PRO A 473 -7.04 -6.08 -28.70
C PRO A 473 -7.20 -6.14 -27.17
N ILE A 474 -8.24 -5.53 -26.61
CA ILE A 474 -8.48 -5.56 -25.17
C ILE A 474 -8.95 -6.95 -24.72
N VAL A 475 -9.79 -7.62 -25.50
CA VAL A 475 -10.20 -9.01 -25.27
C VAL A 475 -8.99 -9.94 -25.36
N PHE A 476 -8.09 -9.70 -26.33
CA PHE A 476 -6.82 -10.42 -26.40
C PHE A 476 -5.96 -10.19 -25.15
N CYS A 477 -5.78 -8.94 -24.71
CA CYS A 477 -5.06 -8.61 -23.48
C CYS A 477 -5.74 -9.22 -22.23
N ALA A 478 -7.06 -9.24 -22.18
CA ALA A 478 -7.83 -9.89 -21.11
C ALA A 478 -7.53 -11.39 -21.06
N PHE A 479 -7.39 -12.03 -22.23
CA PHE A 479 -6.98 -13.43 -22.32
C PHE A 479 -5.56 -13.66 -21.80
N VAL A 480 -4.62 -12.77 -22.15
CA VAL A 480 -3.24 -12.80 -21.65
C VAL A 480 -3.19 -12.69 -20.12
N VAL A 481 -4.08 -11.91 -19.50
CA VAL A 481 -4.20 -11.83 -18.02
C VAL A 481 -4.95 -13.03 -17.43
N ALA A 482 -5.94 -13.56 -18.14
CA ALA A 482 -6.77 -14.66 -17.67
C ALA A 482 -6.00 -15.99 -17.54
N VAL A 483 -5.07 -16.28 -18.45
CA VAL A 483 -4.24 -17.51 -18.42
C VAL A 483 -3.40 -17.63 -17.13
N PRO A 484 -2.56 -16.65 -16.74
CA PRO A 484 -1.80 -16.71 -15.50
C PRO A 484 -2.70 -16.63 -14.26
N ALA A 485 -3.82 -15.91 -14.32
CA ALA A 485 -4.82 -15.91 -13.24
C ALA A 485 -5.41 -17.31 -13.01
N ALA A 486 -5.84 -17.99 -14.09
CA ALA A 486 -6.34 -19.36 -14.06
C ALA A 486 -5.29 -20.34 -13.52
N SER A 487 -4.05 -20.23 -13.99
CA SER A 487 -2.91 -21.02 -13.51
C SER A 487 -2.69 -20.84 -12.00
N THR A 488 -2.70 -19.59 -11.52
CA THR A 488 -2.51 -19.24 -10.10
C THR A 488 -3.63 -19.82 -9.23
N VAL A 489 -4.89 -19.66 -9.64
CA VAL A 489 -6.04 -20.19 -8.88
C VAL A 489 -6.04 -21.72 -8.86
N ARG A 490 -5.63 -22.38 -9.94
CA ARG A 490 -5.46 -23.85 -9.97
C ARG A 490 -4.33 -24.32 -9.07
N SER A 491 -3.18 -23.64 -9.10
CA SER A 491 -2.08 -23.93 -8.17
C SER A 491 -2.55 -23.81 -6.74
N TYR A 492 -3.28 -22.74 -6.42
CA TYR A 492 -3.88 -22.55 -5.12
C TYR A 492 -4.79 -23.72 -4.69
N PHE A 493 -5.67 -24.21 -5.56
CA PHE A 493 -6.50 -25.38 -5.23
C PHE A 493 -5.68 -26.67 -5.03
N ARG A 494 -4.58 -26.86 -5.78
CA ARG A 494 -3.63 -27.96 -5.55
C ARG A 494 -2.94 -27.86 -4.19
N ASP A 495 -2.55 -26.65 -3.82
CA ASP A 495 -1.89 -26.37 -2.55
C ASP A 495 -2.86 -26.59 -1.38
N LEU A 496 -4.15 -26.24 -1.56
CA LEU A 496 -5.20 -26.56 -0.59
C LEU A 496 -5.41 -28.08 -0.43
N ASP A 497 -5.41 -28.84 -1.52
CA ASP A 497 -5.54 -30.31 -1.44
C ASP A 497 -4.31 -30.93 -0.74
N THR A 498 -3.12 -30.42 -1.04
CA THR A 498 -1.87 -30.85 -0.39
C THR A 498 -1.90 -30.54 1.11
N MET A 499 -2.29 -29.31 1.47
CA MET A 499 -2.47 -28.89 2.86
C MET A 499 -3.51 -29.76 3.57
N LYS A 500 -4.64 -30.08 2.91
CA LYS A 500 -5.66 -30.99 3.47
C LYS A 500 -5.10 -32.38 3.75
N LEU A 501 -4.37 -32.96 2.81
CA LEU A 501 -3.72 -34.26 3.01
C LEU A 501 -2.69 -34.22 4.14
N GLN A 502 -1.87 -33.16 4.19
CA GLN A 502 -0.89 -32.95 5.26
C GLN A 502 -1.55 -32.80 6.64
N LEU A 503 -2.68 -32.10 6.72
CA LEU A 503 -3.47 -31.96 7.94
C LEU A 503 -4.12 -33.28 8.38
N LEU A 504 -4.57 -34.10 7.43
CA LEU A 504 -5.10 -35.42 7.74
C LEU A 504 -4.01 -36.38 8.21
N SER A 505 -2.82 -36.30 7.60
CA SER A 505 -1.67 -37.14 7.96
C SER A 505 -0.86 -36.59 9.13
N ILE A 506 -1.20 -35.42 9.68
CA ILE A 506 -0.39 -34.83 10.75
C ILE A 506 -0.46 -35.73 11.98
N SER A 507 0.70 -36.08 12.53
CA SER A 507 0.79 -36.65 13.85
C SER A 507 1.92 -36.00 14.61
N VAL A 508 1.67 -35.70 15.89
CA VAL A 508 2.69 -35.12 16.79
C VAL A 508 3.87 -36.08 16.96
N ASP A 509 3.65 -37.38 16.71
CA ASP A 509 4.70 -38.39 16.73
C ASP A 509 5.53 -38.46 15.45
N SER A 510 4.94 -38.18 14.29
CA SER A 510 5.64 -38.26 13.01
C SER A 510 6.37 -36.98 12.64
N THR A 511 6.14 -35.87 13.36
CA THR A 511 6.76 -34.59 13.06
C THR A 511 8.26 -34.58 13.40
N ARG A 512 9.07 -34.25 12.40
CA ARG A 512 10.51 -34.03 12.58
C ARG A 512 10.75 -32.68 13.23
N SER A 513 11.68 -32.64 14.16
CA SER A 513 12.19 -31.40 14.73
C SER A 513 13.71 -31.40 14.57
N SER A 514 14.32 -30.23 14.37
CA SER A 514 15.77 -30.15 14.14
C SER A 514 16.56 -30.77 15.28
N CYS A 515 16.08 -30.62 16.52
CA CYS A 515 16.70 -31.25 17.68
C CYS A 515 16.70 -32.79 17.60
N CYS A 516 15.67 -33.43 17.05
CA CYS A 516 15.65 -34.88 16.84
C CYS A 516 16.62 -35.31 15.74
N ASP A 517 16.74 -34.52 14.67
CA ASP A 517 17.65 -34.80 13.56
C ASP A 517 19.13 -34.63 13.98
N LEU A 518 19.40 -33.78 14.97
CA LEU A 518 20.72 -33.58 15.59
C LEU A 518 20.97 -34.50 16.80
N HIS A 519 20.17 -35.56 16.97
CA HIS A 519 20.25 -36.49 18.11
C HIS A 519 20.23 -35.81 19.49
N HIS A 520 19.56 -34.66 19.59
CA HIS A 520 19.47 -33.82 20.79
C HIS A 520 20.81 -33.31 21.32
N VAL A 521 21.79 -33.09 20.43
CA VAL A 521 23.10 -32.52 20.76
C VAL A 521 23.26 -31.17 20.06
N GLY A 522 23.54 -30.13 20.84
CA GLY A 522 23.80 -28.79 20.31
C GLY A 522 25.18 -28.68 19.65
N PRO A 523 25.47 -27.56 18.97
CA PRO A 523 26.77 -27.33 18.34
C PRO A 523 27.95 -27.39 19.32
N SER A 524 27.70 -27.10 20.60
CA SER A 524 28.67 -27.17 21.70
C SER A 524 28.93 -28.59 22.22
N GLY A 525 28.18 -29.60 21.74
CA GLY A 525 28.20 -30.96 22.29
C GLY A 525 27.29 -31.17 23.50
N GLU A 526 26.63 -30.13 24.01
CA GLU A 526 25.71 -30.25 25.14
C GLU A 526 24.37 -30.87 24.71
N ARG A 527 23.76 -31.68 25.60
CA ARG A 527 22.41 -32.20 25.38
C ARG A 527 21.40 -31.06 25.44
N MET A 528 20.58 -30.93 24.40
CA MET A 528 19.48 -29.96 24.36
C MET A 528 18.13 -30.64 24.58
N MET A 529 17.17 -29.91 25.14
CA MET A 529 15.80 -30.40 25.28
C MET A 529 15.16 -30.63 23.90
N CYS A 530 14.33 -31.67 23.82
CA CYS A 530 13.61 -31.99 22.60
C CYS A 530 12.41 -31.07 22.44
N ASP A 531 12.41 -30.23 21.41
CA ASP A 531 11.28 -29.36 21.03
C ASP A 531 9.99 -30.17 20.86
N ARG A 532 10.04 -31.34 20.23
CA ARG A 532 8.87 -32.23 20.09
C ARG A 532 8.32 -32.66 21.46
N LYS A 533 9.17 -32.93 22.44
CA LYS A 533 8.72 -33.28 23.81
C LYS A 533 8.06 -32.08 24.49
N ILE A 534 8.63 -30.89 24.34
CA ILE A 534 8.04 -29.64 24.87
C ILE A 534 6.66 -29.40 24.25
N VAL A 535 6.56 -29.49 22.91
CA VAL A 535 5.28 -29.31 22.19
C VAL A 535 4.24 -30.35 22.61
N LYS A 536 4.62 -31.62 22.80
CA LYS A 536 3.72 -32.67 23.31
C LYS A 536 3.16 -32.33 24.69
N GLU A 537 4.00 -31.89 25.61
CA GLU A 537 3.53 -31.51 26.95
C GLU A 537 2.62 -30.28 26.90
N CYS A 538 2.94 -29.27 26.09
CA CYS A 538 2.04 -28.13 25.85
C CYS A 538 0.68 -28.59 25.27
N VAL A 539 0.70 -29.49 24.29
CA VAL A 539 -0.51 -30.07 23.70
C VAL A 539 -1.33 -30.82 24.76
N LYS A 540 -0.72 -31.63 25.63
CA LYS A 540 -1.42 -32.31 26.72
C LYS A 540 -2.05 -31.33 27.70
N ILE A 541 -1.33 -30.28 28.10
CA ILE A 541 -1.87 -29.25 29.02
C ILE A 541 -3.07 -28.54 28.38
N TRP A 542 -2.97 -28.17 27.10
CA TRP A 542 -3.99 -27.36 26.45
C TRP A 542 -5.18 -28.17 25.94
N PHE A 543 -4.94 -29.38 25.42
CA PHE A 543 -5.94 -30.21 24.75
C PHE A 543 -6.37 -31.44 25.56
N GLY A 544 -5.73 -31.70 26.70
CA GLY A 544 -5.94 -32.88 27.54
C GLY A 544 -5.18 -34.11 27.04
N SER A 545 -5.07 -34.28 25.72
CA SER A 545 -4.27 -35.34 25.11
C SER A 545 -3.80 -34.97 23.70
N GLU A 546 -2.79 -35.68 23.20
CA GLU A 546 -2.31 -35.55 21.82
C GLU A 546 -3.37 -35.99 20.80
N VAL A 547 -4.14 -37.05 21.11
CA VAL A 547 -5.23 -37.55 20.26
C VAL A 547 -6.33 -36.51 20.11
N THR A 548 -6.76 -35.88 21.22
CA THR A 548 -7.77 -34.80 21.20
C THR A 548 -7.32 -33.62 20.34
N PHE A 549 -6.02 -33.28 20.39
CA PHE A 549 -5.46 -32.22 19.56
C PHE A 549 -5.46 -32.61 18.08
N GLU A 550 -4.94 -33.79 17.73
CA GLU A 550 -4.93 -34.27 16.35
C GLU A 550 -6.35 -34.35 15.78
N ASP A 551 -7.32 -34.86 16.54
CA ASP A 551 -8.72 -34.90 16.13
C ASP A 551 -9.29 -33.50 15.95
N THR A 552 -8.98 -32.55 16.84
CA THR A 552 -9.41 -31.14 16.69
C THR A 552 -8.83 -30.51 15.43
N VAL A 553 -7.58 -30.80 15.09
CA VAL A 553 -6.92 -30.30 13.88
C VAL A 553 -7.51 -30.95 12.61
N ARG A 554 -7.68 -32.27 12.62
CA ARG A 554 -8.23 -33.05 11.48
C ARG A 554 -9.71 -32.75 11.20
N THR A 555 -10.47 -32.38 12.23
CA THR A 555 -11.90 -32.07 12.09
C THR A 555 -12.14 -30.57 12.03
N ASN A 556 -12.09 -29.87 13.16
CA ASN A 556 -12.52 -28.47 13.29
C ASN A 556 -11.63 -27.50 12.49
N VAL A 557 -10.31 -27.60 12.63
CA VAL A 557 -9.38 -26.71 11.91
C VAL A 557 -9.49 -26.95 10.41
N LEU A 558 -9.48 -28.21 9.98
CA LEU A 558 -9.61 -28.57 8.58
C LEU A 558 -10.95 -28.13 7.98
N ASP A 559 -12.06 -28.29 8.71
CA ASP A 559 -13.38 -27.87 8.22
C ASP A 559 -13.47 -26.35 8.08
N ILE A 560 -12.95 -25.58 9.05
CA ILE A 560 -12.90 -24.11 8.98
C ILE A 560 -12.02 -23.66 7.82
N LEU A 561 -10.80 -24.20 7.70
CA LEU A 561 -9.89 -23.87 6.62
C LEU A 561 -10.50 -24.22 5.26
N ASN A 562 -11.07 -25.42 5.13
CA ASN A 562 -11.71 -25.83 3.89
C ASN A 562 -12.91 -24.93 3.57
N ARG A 563 -13.81 -24.66 4.51
CA ARG A 563 -14.95 -23.77 4.29
C ARG A 563 -14.50 -22.37 3.86
N ASP A 564 -13.57 -21.77 4.59
CA ASP A 564 -13.21 -20.38 4.38
C ASP A 564 -12.32 -20.20 3.14
N LEU A 565 -11.33 -21.07 2.94
CA LEU A 565 -10.40 -21.02 1.79
C LEU A 565 -11.04 -21.49 0.48
N THR A 566 -11.96 -22.47 0.54
CA THR A 566 -12.55 -23.06 -0.67
C THR A 566 -13.83 -22.33 -1.11
N GLN A 567 -14.62 -21.79 -0.17
CA GLN A 567 -15.94 -21.20 -0.47
C GLN A 567 -15.96 -19.67 -0.29
N LYS A 568 -15.31 -19.11 0.73
CA LYS A 568 -15.43 -17.67 1.06
C LYS A 568 -14.40 -16.78 0.38
N VAL A 569 -13.30 -17.34 -0.12
CA VAL A 569 -12.25 -16.57 -0.82
C VAL A 569 -12.81 -15.84 -2.03
N PHE A 570 -13.56 -16.54 -2.88
CA PHE A 570 -14.17 -15.99 -4.09
C PHE A 570 -15.62 -15.59 -3.83
N SER A 571 -15.85 -14.75 -2.82
CA SER A 571 -17.20 -14.30 -2.45
C SER A 571 -17.89 -13.48 -3.56
N THR A 572 -19.23 -13.44 -3.56
CA THR A 572 -19.99 -12.60 -4.49
C THR A 572 -19.67 -11.10 -4.34
N PRO A 573 -19.58 -10.52 -3.13
CA PRO A 573 -19.18 -9.12 -2.98
C PRO A 573 -17.79 -8.83 -3.55
N TRP A 574 -16.85 -9.76 -3.42
CA TRP A 574 -15.53 -9.63 -4.05
C TRP A 574 -15.65 -9.57 -5.58
N ALA A 575 -16.42 -10.49 -6.18
CA ALA A 575 -16.65 -10.55 -7.61
C ALA A 575 -17.26 -9.26 -8.16
N LEU A 576 -18.30 -8.78 -7.51
CA LEU A 576 -18.97 -7.53 -7.86
C LEU A 576 -18.01 -6.35 -7.73
N GLY A 577 -17.18 -6.32 -6.69
CA GLY A 577 -16.16 -5.30 -6.50
C GLY A 577 -15.11 -5.27 -7.61
N VAL A 578 -14.57 -6.42 -8.01
CA VAL A 578 -13.54 -6.48 -9.07
C VAL A 578 -14.12 -6.31 -10.48
N THR A 579 -15.44 -6.44 -10.65
CA THR A 579 -16.15 -6.26 -11.94
C THR A 579 -16.98 -4.99 -11.98
N SER A 580 -16.89 -4.12 -10.96
CA SER A 580 -17.65 -2.86 -10.91
C SER A 580 -17.43 -1.92 -12.10
N PRO A 581 -16.29 -1.93 -12.83
CA PRO A 581 -16.16 -1.11 -14.03
C PRO A 581 -17.19 -1.41 -15.12
N ILE A 582 -17.73 -2.65 -15.19
CA ILE A 582 -18.83 -2.99 -16.10
C ILE A 582 -20.04 -2.12 -15.78
N MET A 583 -20.46 -2.09 -14.51
CA MET A 583 -21.59 -1.27 -14.06
C MET A 583 -21.34 0.22 -14.37
N LEU A 584 -20.14 0.72 -14.07
CA LEU A 584 -19.80 2.12 -14.32
C LEU A 584 -19.93 2.48 -15.80
N ALA A 585 -19.47 1.63 -16.72
CA ALA A 585 -19.67 1.86 -18.16
C ALA A 585 -21.15 1.93 -18.55
N PHE A 586 -22.00 1.03 -18.05
CA PHE A 586 -23.43 1.09 -18.36
C PHE A 586 -24.13 2.30 -17.75
N MET A 587 -23.70 2.73 -16.56
CA MET A 587 -24.19 3.97 -15.94
C MET A 587 -23.81 5.19 -16.79
N ASP A 588 -22.56 5.27 -17.26
CA ASP A 588 -22.08 6.38 -18.10
C ASP A 588 -22.81 6.41 -19.44
N VAL A 589 -22.95 5.25 -20.10
CA VAL A 589 -23.72 5.13 -21.34
C VAL A 589 -25.17 5.55 -21.08
N SER A 590 -25.83 5.01 -20.06
CA SER A 590 -27.21 5.39 -19.68
C SER A 590 -27.34 6.91 -19.46
N ALA A 591 -26.41 7.52 -18.73
CA ALA A 591 -26.42 8.95 -18.44
C ALA A 591 -26.29 9.80 -19.71
N SER A 592 -25.50 9.36 -20.70
CA SER A 592 -25.35 10.05 -21.99
C SER A 592 -26.66 10.15 -22.77
N TRP A 593 -27.55 9.16 -22.61
CA TRP A 593 -28.86 9.16 -23.27
C TRP A 593 -29.91 10.00 -22.52
N ALA A 594 -29.74 10.21 -21.21
CA ALA A 594 -30.75 10.87 -20.36
C ALA A 594 -31.06 12.33 -20.71
N GLN A 595 -30.26 12.95 -21.59
CA GLN A 595 -30.39 14.37 -21.97
C GLN A 595 -31.49 14.63 -23.02
N HIS A 596 -32.06 13.61 -23.67
CA HIS A 596 -33.06 13.77 -24.74
C HIS A 596 -34.46 13.33 -24.25
N TYR A 597 -35.46 14.21 -24.33
CA TYR A 597 -36.91 14.02 -24.08
C TYR A 597 -37.35 12.87 -23.14
N TRP A 598 -37.83 13.22 -21.94
CA TRP A 598 -38.02 12.29 -20.83
C TRP A 598 -39.43 11.67 -20.77
N VAL A 599 -39.64 10.55 -21.47
CA VAL A 599 -40.77 9.64 -21.21
C VAL A 599 -40.21 8.40 -20.48
N PRO A 600 -40.44 8.24 -19.16
CA PRO A 600 -39.69 7.29 -18.32
C PRO A 600 -39.64 5.84 -18.83
N TRP A 601 -40.69 5.35 -19.48
CA TRP A 601 -40.77 3.93 -19.88
C TRP A 601 -40.31 3.65 -21.30
N GLU A 602 -40.21 4.69 -22.13
CA GLU A 602 -39.75 4.60 -23.52
C GLU A 602 -38.27 4.96 -23.65
N HIS A 603 -37.68 5.50 -22.56
CA HIS A 603 -36.35 6.08 -22.61
C HIS A 603 -35.22 5.02 -22.61
N PRO A 604 -34.30 5.04 -23.61
CA PRO A 604 -33.26 4.02 -23.77
C PRO A 604 -32.25 3.96 -22.61
N ALA A 605 -32.09 5.04 -21.85
CA ALA A 605 -31.23 5.07 -20.65
C ALA A 605 -31.63 4.01 -19.61
N ILE A 606 -32.92 3.90 -19.28
CA ILE A 606 -33.38 2.94 -18.26
C ILE A 606 -33.19 1.50 -18.74
N ALA A 607 -33.48 1.25 -20.02
CA ALA A 607 -33.20 -0.03 -20.66
C ALA A 607 -31.71 -0.42 -20.58
N LEU A 608 -30.81 0.49 -20.95
CA LEU A 608 -29.35 0.30 -20.88
C LEU A 608 -28.85 0.04 -19.45
N LEU A 609 -29.34 0.82 -18.48
CA LEU A 609 -28.98 0.63 -17.07
C LEU A 609 -29.44 -0.73 -16.55
N LEU A 610 -30.66 -1.15 -16.93
CA LEU A 610 -31.20 -2.46 -16.57
C LEU A 610 -30.38 -3.61 -17.16
N GLU A 611 -29.98 -3.50 -18.44
CA GLU A 611 -29.10 -4.46 -19.10
C GLU A 611 -27.76 -4.59 -18.32
N GLY A 612 -27.12 -3.46 -17.98
CA GLY A 612 -25.88 -3.45 -17.20
C GLY A 612 -26.02 -4.02 -15.79
N LEU A 613 -27.12 -3.68 -15.10
CA LEU A 613 -27.47 -4.20 -13.78
C LEU A 613 -27.61 -5.72 -13.80
N VAL A 614 -28.29 -6.26 -14.81
CA VAL A 614 -28.52 -7.70 -14.91
C VAL A 614 -27.24 -8.47 -15.26
N ILE A 615 -26.38 -7.90 -16.12
CA ILE A 615 -25.04 -8.46 -16.35
C ILE A 615 -24.24 -8.48 -15.04
N TRP A 616 -24.19 -7.37 -14.32
CA TRP A 616 -23.36 -7.24 -13.12
C TRP A 616 -23.88 -8.04 -11.93
N PHE A 617 -25.17 -7.96 -11.60
CA PHE A 617 -25.73 -8.62 -10.42
C PHE A 617 -26.12 -10.09 -10.63
N ILE A 618 -26.46 -10.50 -11.85
CA ILE A 618 -27.00 -11.85 -12.10
C ILE A 618 -25.97 -12.70 -12.84
N PHE A 619 -25.48 -12.23 -13.97
CA PHE A 619 -24.56 -13.02 -14.81
C PHE A 619 -23.18 -13.19 -14.17
N VAL A 620 -22.55 -12.11 -13.70
CA VAL A 620 -21.17 -12.18 -13.16
C VAL A 620 -21.06 -13.17 -11.99
N PRO A 621 -21.94 -13.17 -10.96
CA PRO A 621 -21.86 -14.16 -9.89
C PRO A 621 -22.00 -15.60 -10.37
N ALA A 622 -22.98 -15.87 -11.25
CA ALA A 622 -23.22 -17.19 -11.80
C ALA A 622 -22.01 -17.69 -12.63
N ASN A 623 -21.45 -16.81 -13.47
CA ASN A 623 -20.30 -17.13 -14.30
C ASN A 623 -19.02 -17.33 -13.47
N LYS A 624 -18.81 -16.52 -12.43
CA LYS A 624 -17.69 -16.73 -11.48
C LYS A 624 -17.75 -18.12 -10.87
N ASP A 625 -18.91 -18.51 -10.35
CA ASP A 625 -19.05 -19.80 -9.67
C ASP A 625 -18.76 -20.97 -10.61
N LEU A 626 -19.24 -20.88 -11.86
CA LEU A 626 -18.91 -21.84 -12.92
C LEU A 626 -17.39 -21.86 -13.21
N LEU A 627 -16.77 -20.70 -13.42
CA LEU A 627 -15.33 -20.59 -13.67
C LEU A 627 -14.49 -21.20 -12.54
N ILE A 628 -14.82 -20.90 -11.27
CA ILE A 628 -14.12 -21.46 -10.11
C ILE A 628 -14.30 -22.99 -10.03
N LEU A 629 -15.48 -23.51 -10.38
CA LEU A 629 -15.70 -24.96 -10.45
C LEU A 629 -14.90 -25.63 -11.56
N LEU A 630 -14.83 -25.02 -12.75
CA LEU A 630 -14.02 -25.51 -13.86
C LEU A 630 -12.52 -25.49 -13.52
N LEU A 631 -12.04 -24.43 -12.86
CA LEU A 631 -10.67 -24.35 -12.35
C LEU A 631 -10.39 -25.44 -11.31
N ARG A 632 -11.35 -25.70 -10.41
CA ARG A 632 -11.24 -26.79 -9.43
C ARG A 632 -11.24 -28.16 -10.10
N LEU A 633 -12.08 -28.40 -11.11
CA LEU A 633 -12.09 -29.64 -11.88
C LEU A 633 -10.75 -29.86 -12.59
N GLY A 634 -10.14 -28.79 -13.10
CA GLY A 634 -8.86 -28.79 -13.77
C GLY A 634 -7.63 -28.95 -12.85
N ARG A 635 -7.77 -28.97 -11.52
CA ARG A 635 -6.65 -28.87 -10.57
C ARG A 635 -5.61 -29.99 -10.65
N ARG A 636 -5.89 -31.16 -11.26
CA ARG A 636 -4.93 -32.28 -11.33
C ARG A 636 -3.63 -31.86 -12.05
N ARG A 637 -2.50 -31.98 -11.35
CA ARG A 637 -1.16 -31.63 -11.85
C ARG A 637 -0.85 -32.41 -13.14
N PRO A 638 -0.62 -31.73 -14.27
CA PRO A 638 -0.20 -32.40 -15.49
C PRO A 638 1.28 -32.80 -15.43
N ARG A 639 1.69 -33.70 -16.33
CA ARG A 639 3.08 -34.16 -16.45
C ARG A 639 4.02 -33.12 -17.08
N SER A 640 3.50 -32.18 -17.87
CA SER A 640 4.28 -31.17 -18.59
C SER A 640 3.66 -29.78 -18.53
N THR A 641 4.49 -28.75 -18.72
CA THR A 641 4.08 -27.33 -18.76
C THR A 641 3.15 -27.03 -19.93
N CYS A 642 3.39 -27.63 -21.10
CA CYS A 642 2.51 -27.49 -22.27
C CYS A 642 1.09 -28.02 -21.97
N LEU A 643 0.99 -29.17 -21.28
CA LEU A 643 -0.31 -29.69 -20.84
C LEU A 643 -0.96 -28.81 -19.77
N GLU A 644 -0.21 -28.12 -18.91
CA GLU A 644 -0.78 -27.14 -17.97
C GLU A 644 -1.36 -25.94 -18.73
N LEU A 645 -0.62 -25.41 -19.70
CA LEU A 645 -1.10 -24.33 -20.56
C LEU A 645 -2.35 -24.75 -21.32
N LEU A 646 -2.33 -25.89 -22.01
CA LEU A 646 -3.48 -26.41 -22.75
C LEU A 646 -4.70 -26.63 -21.84
N LYS A 647 -4.50 -27.15 -20.63
CA LYS A 647 -5.58 -27.29 -19.65
C LYS A 647 -6.11 -25.93 -19.17
N ASN A 648 -5.27 -24.94 -18.98
CA ASN A 648 -5.69 -23.57 -18.62
C ASN A 648 -6.51 -22.95 -19.76
N LEU A 649 -6.03 -23.08 -21.00
CA LEU A 649 -6.75 -22.62 -22.19
C LEU A 649 -8.11 -23.33 -22.34
N ALA A 650 -8.17 -24.64 -22.13
CA ALA A 650 -9.42 -25.41 -22.20
C ALA A 650 -10.43 -24.97 -21.11
N VAL A 651 -9.96 -24.74 -19.87
CA VAL A 651 -10.82 -24.23 -18.80
C VAL A 651 -11.34 -22.83 -19.11
N LEU A 652 -10.48 -21.95 -19.62
CA LEU A 652 -10.87 -20.59 -20.00
C LEU A 652 -11.83 -20.60 -21.21
N ALA A 653 -11.59 -21.44 -22.21
CA ALA A 653 -12.48 -21.61 -23.35
C ALA A 653 -13.87 -22.09 -22.90
N ALA A 654 -13.93 -23.09 -22.02
CA ALA A 654 -15.19 -23.56 -21.45
C ALA A 654 -15.91 -22.45 -20.64
N ALA A 655 -15.16 -21.66 -19.86
CA ALA A 655 -15.71 -20.53 -19.11
C ALA A 655 -16.07 -19.32 -20.00
N ALA A 656 -15.54 -19.25 -21.22
CA ALA A 656 -15.87 -18.21 -22.20
C ALA A 656 -17.19 -18.51 -22.93
N VAL A 657 -17.63 -19.78 -23.02
CA VAL A 657 -18.88 -20.15 -23.71
C VAL A 657 -20.09 -19.37 -23.19
N PRO A 658 -20.37 -19.27 -21.87
CA PRO A 658 -21.50 -18.47 -21.38
C PRO A 658 -21.35 -16.98 -21.69
N CYS A 659 -20.13 -16.44 -21.67
CA CYS A 659 -19.87 -15.06 -22.06
C CYS A 659 -20.17 -14.83 -23.55
N LEU A 660 -19.76 -15.76 -24.43
CA LEU A 660 -20.04 -15.70 -25.86
C LEU A 660 -21.55 -15.81 -26.13
N VAL A 661 -22.25 -16.73 -25.44
CA VAL A 661 -23.70 -16.86 -25.54
C VAL A 661 -24.40 -15.58 -25.07
N LEU A 662 -23.92 -14.96 -23.99
CA LEU A 662 -24.43 -13.66 -23.53
C LEU A 662 -24.22 -12.55 -24.55
N VAL A 663 -23.03 -12.46 -25.16
CA VAL A 663 -22.73 -11.47 -26.20
C VAL A 663 -23.60 -11.70 -27.45
N VAL A 664 -23.80 -12.96 -27.85
CA VAL A 664 -24.71 -13.30 -28.95
C VAL A 664 -26.15 -12.96 -28.60
N ALA A 665 -26.62 -13.26 -27.39
CA ALA A 665 -27.96 -12.87 -26.93
C ALA A 665 -28.12 -11.34 -26.92
N TYR A 666 -27.12 -10.61 -26.43
CA TYR A 666 -27.09 -9.15 -26.47
C TYR A 666 -27.19 -8.64 -27.91
N GLY A 667 -26.35 -9.15 -28.81
CA GLY A 667 -26.39 -8.82 -30.23
C GLY A 667 -27.74 -9.14 -30.87
N LEU A 668 -28.29 -10.34 -30.66
CA LEU A 668 -29.60 -10.75 -31.19
C LEU A 668 -30.72 -9.85 -30.67
N THR A 669 -30.75 -9.53 -29.38
CA THR A 669 -31.77 -8.59 -28.85
C THR A 669 -31.62 -7.19 -29.45
N ARG A 670 -30.39 -6.74 -29.74
CA ARG A 670 -30.12 -5.45 -30.39
C ARG A 670 -30.47 -5.43 -31.88
N PHE A 671 -30.21 -6.50 -32.62
CA PHE A 671 -30.52 -6.57 -34.05
C PHE A 671 -31.96 -6.99 -34.35
N ALA A 672 -32.59 -7.81 -33.50
CA ALA A 672 -34.00 -8.14 -33.62
C ALA A 672 -34.91 -6.91 -33.46
N ASP A 673 -34.43 -5.88 -32.76
CA ASP A 673 -35.07 -4.56 -32.63
C ASP A 673 -35.34 -3.90 -34.00
N LEU A 674 -34.54 -4.19 -35.03
CA LEU A 674 -34.76 -3.65 -36.38
C LEU A 674 -35.86 -4.39 -37.15
N ALA A 675 -36.18 -5.61 -36.76
CA ALA A 675 -37.04 -6.52 -37.55
C ALA A 675 -38.36 -6.91 -36.87
N LEU A 676 -38.39 -6.95 -35.53
CA LEU A 676 -39.49 -7.54 -34.75
C LEU A 676 -40.13 -6.58 -33.74
N PHE A 677 -39.39 -5.59 -33.25
CA PHE A 677 -39.88 -4.64 -32.26
C PHE A 677 -39.98 -3.27 -32.93
N ASP A 678 -41.15 -2.63 -32.89
CA ASP A 678 -41.20 -1.22 -33.27
C ASP A 678 -40.17 -0.44 -32.45
N ALA A 679 -39.40 0.44 -33.11
CA ALA A 679 -38.29 1.21 -32.54
C ALA A 679 -38.65 2.01 -31.27
N LEU A 680 -39.93 2.08 -30.92
CA LEU A 680 -40.50 2.70 -29.73
C LEU A 680 -40.35 1.89 -28.44
N ASN A 681 -40.02 0.59 -28.46
CA ASN A 681 -40.04 -0.25 -27.26
C ASN A 681 -38.67 -0.75 -26.79
N ALA A 682 -37.73 0.17 -26.53
CA ALA A 682 -36.42 -0.13 -25.92
C ALA A 682 -36.52 -0.96 -24.62
N MET A 683 -37.63 -0.82 -23.88
CA MET A 683 -37.93 -1.60 -22.69
C MET A 683 -38.18 -3.08 -23.00
N ASN A 684 -38.96 -3.41 -24.04
CA ASN A 684 -39.23 -4.81 -24.42
C ASN A 684 -37.94 -5.53 -24.81
N ARG A 685 -37.03 -4.83 -25.51
CA ARG A 685 -35.68 -5.32 -25.81
C ARG A 685 -34.90 -5.63 -24.54
N ALA A 686 -34.84 -4.68 -23.61
CA ALA A 686 -34.14 -4.90 -22.34
C ALA A 686 -34.75 -6.07 -21.56
N LEU A 687 -36.08 -6.17 -21.48
CA LEU A 687 -36.77 -7.29 -20.83
C LEU A 687 -36.44 -8.64 -21.49
N ALA A 688 -36.40 -8.70 -22.82
CA ALA A 688 -35.97 -9.89 -23.54
C ALA A 688 -34.51 -10.26 -23.19
N PHE A 689 -33.60 -9.29 -23.16
CA PHE A 689 -32.22 -9.51 -22.76
C PHE A 689 -32.08 -9.94 -21.29
N VAL A 690 -32.88 -9.37 -20.39
CA VAL A 690 -32.94 -9.77 -18.98
C VAL A 690 -33.38 -11.23 -18.87
N PHE A 691 -34.43 -11.62 -19.59
CA PHE A 691 -34.91 -13.00 -19.61
C PHE A 691 -33.84 -13.96 -20.15
N CYS A 692 -33.18 -13.63 -21.26
CA CYS A 692 -32.06 -14.42 -21.78
C CYS A 692 -30.92 -14.55 -20.76
N THR A 693 -30.55 -13.46 -20.10
CA THR A 693 -29.47 -13.44 -19.10
C THR A 693 -29.82 -14.28 -17.86
N LEU A 694 -31.08 -14.21 -17.40
CA LEU A 694 -31.59 -15.07 -16.34
C LEU A 694 -31.50 -16.55 -16.73
N LEU A 695 -31.91 -16.90 -17.94
CA LEU A 695 -31.86 -18.28 -18.44
C LEU A 695 -30.41 -18.79 -18.52
N ILE A 696 -29.48 -17.99 -19.07
CA ILE A 696 -28.05 -18.32 -19.13
C ILE A 696 -27.49 -18.51 -17.71
N SER A 697 -27.84 -17.62 -16.78
CA SER A 697 -27.38 -17.68 -15.40
C SER A 697 -27.93 -18.90 -14.66
N LEU A 698 -29.19 -19.26 -14.91
CA LEU A 698 -29.81 -20.49 -14.41
C LEU A 698 -29.11 -21.73 -14.96
N CYS A 699 -28.83 -21.76 -16.27
CA CYS A 699 -28.05 -22.84 -16.89
C CYS A 699 -26.66 -22.98 -16.26
N ASN A 700 -25.93 -21.87 -16.08
CA ASN A 700 -24.63 -21.86 -15.41
C ASN A 700 -24.72 -22.39 -13.97
N PHE A 701 -25.76 -22.01 -13.23
CA PHE A 701 -26.02 -22.49 -11.89
C PHE A 701 -26.29 -24.00 -11.86
N LEU A 702 -27.16 -24.51 -12.74
CA LEU A 702 -27.48 -25.92 -12.86
C LEU A 702 -26.26 -26.76 -13.26
N ILE A 703 -25.47 -26.30 -14.24
CA ILE A 703 -24.19 -26.92 -14.60
C ILE A 703 -23.25 -26.92 -13.39
N GLY A 704 -23.17 -25.81 -12.67
CA GLY A 704 -22.38 -25.70 -11.45
C GLY A 704 -22.81 -26.68 -10.36
N LEU A 705 -24.12 -26.90 -10.16
CA LEU A 705 -24.64 -27.93 -9.26
C LEU A 705 -24.25 -29.34 -9.72
N GLY A 706 -24.36 -29.62 -11.02
CA GLY A 706 -23.92 -30.89 -11.61
C GLY A 706 -22.43 -31.14 -11.38
N LEU A 707 -21.57 -30.15 -11.63
CA LEU A 707 -20.14 -30.21 -11.38
C LEU A 707 -19.82 -30.38 -9.89
N LYS A 708 -20.53 -29.70 -8.99
CA LYS A 708 -20.40 -29.87 -7.54
C LYS A 708 -20.77 -31.30 -7.10
N ALA A 709 -21.86 -31.85 -7.64
CA ALA A 709 -22.27 -33.22 -7.36
C ALA A 709 -21.24 -34.24 -7.87
N PHE A 710 -20.67 -33.98 -9.06
CA PHE A 710 -19.60 -34.79 -9.63
C PHE A 710 -18.34 -34.77 -8.75
N LEU A 711 -17.90 -33.59 -8.32
CA LEU A 711 -16.72 -33.41 -7.44
C LEU A 711 -16.90 -33.98 -6.02
N ARG A 712 -18.12 -34.32 -5.60
CA ARG A 712 -18.38 -34.98 -4.30
C ARG A 712 -18.19 -36.49 -4.34
N ARG A 713 -18.10 -37.11 -5.53
CA ARG A 713 -17.93 -38.56 -5.62
C ARG A 713 -16.55 -38.98 -5.12
N PRO A 714 -16.45 -39.99 -4.23
CA PRO A 714 -15.16 -40.49 -3.75
C PRO A 714 -14.28 -40.93 -4.93
N GLY A 715 -13.03 -40.43 -4.99
CA GLY A 715 -12.08 -40.67 -6.09
C GLY A 715 -11.74 -39.43 -6.95
N TRP A 716 -12.36 -38.28 -6.68
CA TRP A 716 -12.09 -36.97 -7.29
C TRP A 716 -11.73 -35.92 -6.26
#